data_AF-F2B9Q6-F1
#
_entry.id   AF-F2B9Q6-F1
#
_cell.length_a   1.000
_cell.length_b   1.000
_cell.length_c   1.000
_cell.angle_alpha   90.00
_cell.angle_beta   90.00
_cell.angle_gamma   90.00
#
_symmetry.space_group_name_H-M   'P 1'
#
loop_
_entity.id
_entity.type
_entity.pdbx_description
1 polymer ?
#
loop_
_entity_poly.entity_id
_entity_poly.type
_entity_poly.pdbx_seq_one_letter_code
_entity_poly.pdbx_strand_id
1 'polypeptide(L)'
;MKAIKNSLNYLFAPASYRKGLKEYSAKQWQQALASFQTSVKQSPEHPQSHFKLGLCYMKLGNLEEAHQHIGYAIRQAPYNVSWKTQMEQCEKKLHNIGAHASHPITSASSAPAPLAPLPRISQDGSSNTLNVRLKKKLLLIPSDYNHRVMADIMPFIEHYKYDFDIYIILRECDADIERRLNYTIVKNGTPYGEFLKFTADYVIDAGTMNAGYRITDTNKWISVWHGIPYKKMFVDLDIKHLSGAIRYGLAYDCMISMSDFYTNTFLKGAMRYDGIIHQVGCAKMDNLLNNKYSVQSVRKRFNLPDDRQIALYAPASRCYMSKENLPFDVEKLACLLGEKWLLLVRTPSRSAELPEDTENIRFISNLDMNEIENFLVADILISDYHPIIHLFNEYQKPVVLYQYDYDKFISTHKERRKELEKLANNPYTATRESHLYNLDWKNICQSASLALVPSENWAYQNIKQKLGIPEDKKVILYAPTYRERGPISLPFNPARLLRHLNNEYVIITKLHYLNSLQREYKNVIDCTSTADLADLMKMADILISDYSSLVLDFAVLNKPIILFQYDSYDYMRQRGVYFDFEEYLPARQIIDREIDLYRLDWNSLDSDNNKLVQTFYPLEDGHSTKRIADVLALDADPRFGKDIIFLINDLNQIGGIHTFIKNMAKYYKEKYNSRIYVLAIKEFAENNSEYHVFQSPYIDFYMSSQYLRGGCASILQNTDGIVISLQFSAHLHFQKYLSGAKTVLMFHGDVKDIISQEMYGPHLGWLNEGNLYNYDKLLLLTDSAVQLLSPHLKEEVRNKLGFIHNSIEAEYQAIDSHCPNHTAVISRLDADKNIFALIELGKEIQTKNSNIVVNVYGDGKLKGEFQAAIDDNGLHDIIRLRGFEPDKGKIFTENDSLILLSKSEGFGLVLLEAYAHGKPVVVFDSYTGASEVVKHGKTGFLVPYDDYTGVIDTLGRLDTLDVNDIKDTFNEFSNETVFGKWDQLFSELDNLENR
;
A
#
# COMPACT_ATOMS: atom_id res chain seq x y z
N MET A 1 11.54 -13.67 24.32
CA MET A 1 12.31 -14.89 24.67
C MET A 1 12.90 -15.64 23.47
N LYS A 2 12.15 -15.94 22.39
CA LYS A 2 12.67 -16.66 21.20
C LYS A 2 13.87 -15.94 20.52
N ALA A 3 13.82 -14.61 20.44
CA ALA A 3 14.93 -13.78 19.94
C ALA A 3 16.14 -13.76 20.89
N ILE A 4 15.93 -13.55 22.19
CA ILE A 4 16.98 -13.61 23.23
C ILE A 4 17.65 -15.00 23.27
N LYS A 5 16.86 -16.07 23.08
CA LYS A 5 17.36 -17.45 23.02
C LYS A 5 18.13 -17.72 21.73
N ASN A 6 17.70 -17.17 20.60
CA ASN A 6 18.49 -17.22 19.36
C ASN A 6 19.79 -16.42 19.48
N SER A 7 19.78 -15.27 20.15
CA SER A 7 20.98 -14.45 20.40
C SER A 7 21.95 -15.11 21.39
N LEU A 8 21.45 -15.67 22.50
CA LEU A 8 22.26 -16.45 23.47
C LEU A 8 22.81 -17.73 22.84
N ASN A 9 22.00 -18.47 22.07
CA ASN A 9 22.47 -19.64 21.31
C ASN A 9 23.51 -19.24 20.25
N TYR A 10 23.41 -18.05 19.65
CA TYR A 10 24.42 -17.55 18.73
C TYR A 10 25.75 -17.27 19.46
N LEU A 11 25.69 -16.76 20.70
CA LEU A 11 26.85 -16.46 21.55
C LEU A 11 27.61 -17.70 22.04
N PHE A 12 26.90 -18.79 22.37
CA PHE A 12 27.51 -20.03 22.92
C PHE A 12 27.71 -21.16 21.89
N ALA A 13 27.29 -20.99 20.64
CA ALA A 13 27.50 -22.01 19.61
C ALA A 13 28.98 -22.05 19.15
N PRO A 14 29.55 -23.25 18.92
CA PRO A 14 30.89 -23.39 18.37
C PRO A 14 31.04 -22.64 17.04
N ALA A 15 32.22 -22.08 16.75
CA ALA A 15 32.47 -21.38 15.49
C ALA A 15 32.14 -22.24 14.25
N SER A 16 32.39 -23.55 14.36
CA SER A 16 32.02 -24.58 13.37
C SER A 16 30.51 -24.72 13.15
N TYR A 17 29.67 -24.45 14.16
CA TYR A 17 28.20 -24.40 13.99
C TYR A 17 27.78 -23.25 13.10
N ARG A 18 28.37 -22.06 13.29
CA ARG A 18 28.06 -20.87 12.47
C ARG A 18 28.51 -21.07 11.02
N LYS A 19 29.68 -21.69 10.82
CA LYS A 19 30.17 -22.10 9.50
C LYS A 19 29.21 -23.10 8.85
N GLY A 20 28.81 -24.14 9.60
CA GLY A 20 27.84 -25.13 9.14
C GLY A 20 26.47 -24.53 8.79
N LEU A 21 25.99 -23.50 9.50
CA LEU A 21 24.74 -22.83 9.16
C LEU A 21 24.83 -22.08 7.82
N LYS A 22 25.96 -21.41 7.54
CA LYS A 22 26.20 -20.75 6.25
C LYS A 22 26.22 -21.77 5.10
N GLU A 23 26.96 -22.86 5.29
CA GLU A 23 27.05 -23.97 4.33
C GLU A 23 25.67 -24.64 4.13
N TYR A 24 24.90 -24.83 5.20
CA TYR A 24 23.54 -25.38 5.14
C TYR A 24 22.57 -24.47 4.39
N SER A 25 22.63 -23.14 4.60
CA SER A 25 21.82 -22.18 3.84
C SER A 25 22.24 -22.11 2.36
N ALA A 26 23.52 -22.32 2.06
CA ALA A 26 24.05 -22.42 0.71
C ALA A 26 23.79 -23.80 0.06
N LYS A 27 23.03 -24.69 0.73
CA LYS A 27 22.73 -26.06 0.29
C LYS A 27 23.97 -26.94 0.07
N GLN A 28 25.11 -26.60 0.70
CA GLN A 28 26.36 -27.36 0.67
C GLN A 28 26.35 -28.48 1.72
N TRP A 29 25.50 -29.49 1.51
CA TRP A 29 25.14 -30.46 2.55
C TRP A 29 26.33 -31.25 3.12
N GLN A 30 27.30 -31.67 2.31
CA GLN A 30 28.49 -32.40 2.78
C GLN A 30 29.45 -31.52 3.60
N GLN A 31 29.63 -30.26 3.22
CA GLN A 31 30.47 -29.31 3.94
C GLN A 31 29.80 -28.91 5.25
N ALA A 32 28.50 -28.61 5.20
CA ALA A 32 27.67 -28.38 6.37
C ALA A 32 27.69 -29.58 7.33
N LEU A 33 27.61 -30.81 6.81
CA LEU A 33 27.76 -32.04 7.59
C LEU A 33 29.09 -32.06 8.33
N ALA A 34 30.22 -31.86 7.64
CA ALA A 34 31.55 -31.86 8.25
C ALA A 34 31.72 -30.75 9.30
N SER A 35 31.18 -29.56 9.04
CA SER A 35 31.19 -28.44 9.98
C SER A 35 30.32 -28.71 11.21
N PHE A 36 29.13 -29.31 11.05
CA PHE A 36 28.30 -29.69 12.19
C PHE A 36 28.84 -30.90 12.95
N GLN A 37 29.50 -31.87 12.30
CA GLN A 37 30.25 -32.93 12.99
C GLN A 37 31.38 -32.34 13.83
N THR A 38 32.12 -31.40 13.27
CA THR A 38 33.16 -30.66 14.00
C THR A 38 32.55 -29.89 15.18
N SER A 39 31.37 -29.29 14.99
CA SER A 39 30.65 -28.60 16.06
C SER A 39 30.19 -29.53 17.17
N VAL A 40 29.69 -30.72 16.83
CA VAL A 40 29.32 -31.76 17.80
C VAL A 40 30.56 -32.27 18.53
N LYS A 41 31.71 -32.44 17.86
CA LYS A 41 32.97 -32.80 18.53
C LYS A 41 33.45 -31.71 19.50
N GLN A 42 33.30 -30.44 19.13
CA GLN A 42 33.70 -29.30 19.96
C GLN A 42 32.77 -29.06 21.15
N SER A 43 31.48 -29.39 21.01
CA SER A 43 30.50 -29.25 22.09
C SER A 43 29.44 -30.36 21.96
N PRO A 44 29.72 -31.55 22.52
CA PRO A 44 28.88 -32.75 22.37
C PRO A 44 27.46 -32.61 22.93
N GLU A 45 27.24 -31.70 23.88
CA GLU A 45 25.92 -31.50 24.47
C GLU A 45 25.08 -30.43 23.76
N HIS A 46 25.60 -29.77 22.70
CA HIS A 46 24.89 -28.66 22.04
C HIS A 46 23.74 -29.18 21.15
N PRO A 47 22.47 -29.02 21.56
CA PRO A 47 21.35 -29.72 20.93
C PRO A 47 21.08 -29.25 19.50
N GLN A 48 21.34 -27.99 19.18
CA GLN A 48 21.13 -27.42 17.84
C GLN A 48 22.17 -27.92 16.84
N SER A 49 23.39 -28.22 17.28
CA SER A 49 24.41 -28.85 16.41
C SER A 49 24.02 -30.27 16.05
N HIS A 50 23.54 -31.05 17.03
CA HIS A 50 22.97 -32.36 16.77
C HIS A 50 21.76 -32.30 15.84
N PHE A 51 20.84 -31.34 16.05
CA PHE A 51 19.67 -31.21 15.20
C PHE A 51 20.04 -30.87 13.75
N LYS A 52 20.93 -29.88 13.54
CA LYS A 52 21.37 -29.49 12.19
C LYS A 52 22.24 -30.56 11.52
N LEU A 53 23.05 -31.28 12.29
CA LEU A 53 23.78 -32.44 11.81
C LEU A 53 22.82 -33.53 11.31
N GLY A 54 21.80 -33.85 12.10
CA GLY A 54 20.78 -34.81 11.72
C GLY A 54 19.99 -34.39 10.47
N LEU A 55 19.66 -33.11 10.32
CA LEU A 55 19.04 -32.60 9.08
C LEU A 55 19.97 -32.71 7.87
N CYS A 56 21.28 -32.51 8.03
CA CYS A 56 22.25 -32.73 6.94
C CYS A 56 22.26 -34.20 6.52
N TYR A 57 22.29 -35.13 7.49
CA TYR A 57 22.19 -36.56 7.22
C TYR A 57 20.87 -36.91 6.50
N MET A 58 19.73 -36.32 6.89
CA MET A 58 18.46 -36.50 6.16
C MET A 58 18.53 -36.01 4.71
N LYS A 59 19.23 -34.90 4.45
CA LYS A 59 19.39 -34.34 3.10
C LYS A 59 20.35 -35.15 2.23
N LEU A 60 21.31 -35.82 2.86
CA LEU A 60 22.28 -36.71 2.20
C LEU A 60 21.79 -38.15 2.07
N GLY A 61 20.60 -38.48 2.61
CA GLY A 61 20.01 -39.81 2.53
C GLY A 61 20.46 -40.78 3.63
N ASN A 62 21.31 -40.36 4.56
CA ASN A 62 21.81 -41.17 5.67
C ASN A 62 20.81 -41.13 6.83
N LEU A 63 19.71 -41.89 6.70
CA LEU A 63 18.56 -41.71 7.58
C LEU A 63 18.75 -42.28 8.99
N GLU A 64 19.61 -43.29 9.19
CA GLU A 64 19.87 -43.86 10.51
C GLU A 64 20.63 -42.87 11.40
N GLU A 65 21.70 -42.26 10.89
CA GLU A 65 22.46 -41.22 11.57
C GLU A 65 21.61 -39.96 11.80
N ALA A 66 20.76 -39.61 10.82
CA ALA A 66 19.79 -38.55 10.98
C ALA A 66 18.86 -38.79 12.17
N HIS A 67 18.29 -39.99 12.27
CA HIS A 67 17.38 -40.38 13.35
C HIS A 67 18.08 -40.29 14.72
N GLN A 68 19.31 -40.83 14.83
CA GLN A 68 20.08 -40.77 16.06
C GLN A 68 20.34 -39.34 16.54
N HIS A 69 20.80 -38.46 15.64
CA HIS A 69 21.16 -37.09 15.99
C HIS A 69 19.94 -36.20 16.26
N ILE A 70 18.84 -36.34 15.49
CA ILE A 70 17.59 -35.63 15.75
C ILE A 70 16.98 -36.11 17.07
N GLY A 71 16.98 -37.42 17.33
CA GLY A 71 16.49 -37.98 18.59
C GLY A 71 17.28 -37.51 19.80
N TYR A 72 18.61 -37.44 19.69
CA TYR A 72 19.45 -36.86 20.74
C TYR A 72 19.12 -35.38 20.99
N ALA A 73 18.98 -34.58 19.92
CA ALA A 73 18.64 -33.17 20.04
C ALA A 73 17.28 -32.93 20.71
N ILE A 74 16.29 -33.77 20.41
CA ILE A 74 14.96 -33.71 21.06
C ILE A 74 15.04 -34.09 22.54
N ARG A 75 15.84 -35.10 22.92
CA ARG A 75 16.03 -35.46 24.34
C ARG A 75 16.67 -34.34 25.15
N GLN A 76 17.66 -33.64 24.58
CA GLN A 76 18.34 -32.53 25.23
C GLN A 76 17.52 -31.22 25.21
N ALA A 77 16.60 -31.06 24.26
CA ALA A 77 15.75 -29.88 24.14
C ALA A 77 14.27 -30.24 23.85
N PRO A 78 13.56 -30.90 24.79
CA PRO A 78 12.23 -31.49 24.56
C PRO A 78 11.12 -30.44 24.32
N TYR A 79 11.40 -29.17 24.63
CA TYR A 79 10.52 -28.03 24.38
C TYR A 79 10.47 -27.59 22.91
N ASN A 80 11.37 -28.06 22.03
CA ASN A 80 11.35 -27.72 20.59
C ASN A 80 10.37 -28.64 19.84
N VAL A 81 9.09 -28.28 19.88
CA VAL A 81 8.00 -29.10 19.30
C VAL A 81 8.17 -29.34 17.79
N SER A 82 8.73 -28.37 17.04
CA SER A 82 8.95 -28.50 15.59
C SER A 82 10.03 -29.54 15.20
N TRP A 83 10.92 -29.92 16.12
CA TRP A 83 11.93 -30.94 15.85
C TRP A 83 11.34 -32.34 15.83
N LYS A 84 10.27 -32.57 16.60
CA LYS A 84 9.52 -33.85 16.60
C LYS A 84 8.91 -34.13 15.22
N THR A 85 8.38 -33.11 14.55
CA THR A 85 7.87 -33.24 13.18
C THR A 85 8.96 -33.67 12.19
N GLN A 86 10.20 -33.22 12.37
CA GLN A 86 11.33 -33.65 11.53
C GLN A 86 11.78 -35.09 11.85
N MET A 87 11.65 -35.51 13.11
CA MET A 87 11.88 -36.90 13.51
C MET A 87 10.86 -37.85 12.87
N GLU A 88 9.57 -37.51 12.93
CA GLU A 88 8.49 -38.28 12.28
C GLU A 88 8.71 -38.39 10.77
N GLN A 89 9.19 -37.32 10.12
CA GLN A 89 9.57 -37.35 8.71
C GLN A 89 10.78 -38.27 8.44
N CYS A 90 11.75 -38.31 9.34
CA CYS A 90 12.91 -39.21 9.25
C CYS A 90 12.48 -40.68 9.40
N GLU A 91 11.59 -40.98 10.36
CA GLU A 91 11.07 -42.32 10.61
C GLU A 91 10.23 -42.85 9.45
N LYS A 92 9.37 -42.01 8.87
CA LYS A 92 8.61 -42.36 7.64
C LYS A 92 9.54 -42.69 6.48
N LYS A 93 10.63 -41.94 6.32
CA LYS A 93 11.62 -42.21 5.27
C LYS A 93 12.44 -43.47 5.55
N LEU A 94 12.83 -43.74 6.80
CA LEU A 94 13.48 -45.01 7.21
C LEU A 94 12.59 -46.21 6.88
N HIS A 95 11.29 -46.11 7.17
CA HIS A 95 10.31 -47.15 6.87
C HIS A 95 10.13 -47.39 5.36
N ASN A 96 10.31 -46.35 4.54
CA ASN A 96 10.21 -46.45 3.09
C ASN A 96 11.49 -46.98 2.40
N ILE A 97 12.66 -46.87 3.04
CA ILE A 97 13.93 -47.39 2.49
C ILE A 97 14.04 -48.93 2.58
N GLY A 98 13.36 -49.56 3.54
CA GLY A 98 13.27 -51.04 3.62
C GLY A 98 12.54 -51.70 2.44
N ALA A 99 11.85 -50.92 1.60
CA ALA A 99 11.05 -51.43 0.49
C ALA A 99 11.70 -51.32 -0.90
N HIS A 100 12.71 -50.47 -1.12
CA HIS A 100 13.30 -50.31 -2.45
C HIS A 100 14.78 -49.91 -2.39
N ALA A 101 15.64 -50.91 -2.47
CA ALA A 101 17.01 -50.76 -2.94
C ALA A 101 17.01 -50.49 -4.45
N SER A 102 17.75 -49.47 -4.91
CA SER A 102 18.81 -49.57 -5.94
C SER A 102 19.03 -48.28 -6.76
N HIS A 103 20.24 -47.76 -6.58
CA HIS A 103 21.11 -47.14 -7.60
C HIS A 103 20.91 -45.70 -8.12
N PRO A 104 22.03 -45.05 -8.52
CA PRO A 104 22.36 -43.68 -8.13
C PRO A 104 22.57 -42.74 -9.34
N ILE A 105 22.62 -41.43 -9.13
CA ILE A 105 23.12 -40.51 -10.15
C ILE A 105 24.17 -39.57 -9.55
N THR A 106 25.33 -39.62 -10.19
CA THR A 106 26.58 -38.91 -9.96
C THR A 106 26.60 -37.51 -10.59
N SER A 107 27.28 -36.61 -9.88
CA SER A 107 27.97 -35.36 -10.25
C SER A 107 28.00 -34.89 -11.71
N ALA A 108 27.70 -33.60 -11.92
CA ALA A 108 28.68 -32.52 -12.17
C ALA A 108 28.08 -31.41 -13.06
N SER A 109 28.02 -30.18 -12.53
CA SER A 109 28.21 -28.96 -13.33
C SER A 109 28.44 -27.77 -12.39
N SER A 110 29.44 -26.97 -12.74
CA SER A 110 30.10 -25.90 -12.01
C SER A 110 29.19 -24.75 -11.56
N ALA A 111 29.45 -24.23 -10.36
CA ALA A 111 28.88 -22.97 -9.88
C ALA A 111 29.39 -21.78 -10.73
N PRO A 112 28.51 -20.87 -11.19
CA PRO A 112 28.92 -19.58 -11.71
C PRO A 112 29.50 -18.70 -10.59
N ALA A 113 30.39 -17.80 -10.99
CA ALA A 113 31.06 -16.81 -10.14
C ALA A 113 30.07 -15.92 -9.35
N PRO A 114 30.52 -15.26 -8.26
CA PRO A 114 29.65 -14.47 -7.38
C PRO A 114 29.03 -13.30 -8.16
N LEU A 115 27.70 -13.20 -8.13
CA LEU A 115 27.00 -12.00 -8.59
C LEU A 115 27.39 -10.82 -7.69
N ALA A 116 28.02 -9.82 -8.30
CA ALA A 116 28.29 -8.53 -7.71
C ALA A 116 26.98 -7.89 -7.19
N PRO A 117 27.04 -7.06 -6.12
CA PRO A 117 25.88 -6.33 -5.64
C PRO A 117 25.30 -5.51 -6.80
N LEU A 118 24.00 -5.69 -7.05
CA LEU A 118 23.28 -4.93 -8.08
C LEU A 118 23.43 -3.42 -7.77
N PRO A 119 23.77 -2.60 -8.78
CA PRO A 119 23.95 -1.18 -8.60
C PRO A 119 22.65 -0.53 -8.11
N ARG A 120 22.76 0.31 -7.07
CA ARG A 120 21.71 1.24 -6.66
C ARG A 120 21.49 2.20 -7.84
N ILE A 121 20.37 2.07 -8.54
CA ILE A 121 20.03 2.97 -9.64
C ILE A 121 19.67 4.33 -9.00
N SER A 122 20.55 5.32 -9.16
CA SER A 122 20.27 6.71 -8.82
C SER A 122 19.24 7.28 -9.80
N GLN A 123 18.33 8.10 -9.28
CA GLN A 123 17.39 8.90 -10.07
C GLN A 123 18.17 10.00 -10.79
N ASP A 124 18.60 9.75 -12.02
CA ASP A 124 19.13 10.79 -12.90
C ASP A 124 17.98 11.30 -13.79
N GLY A 125 17.68 12.60 -13.66
CA GLY A 125 16.44 13.25 -14.11
C GLY A 125 16.27 13.45 -15.62
N SER A 126 16.05 12.37 -16.38
CA SER A 126 15.66 12.45 -17.80
C SER A 126 14.57 11.45 -18.20
N SER A 127 13.51 11.29 -17.40
CA SER A 127 12.34 10.52 -17.82
C SER A 127 11.49 11.31 -18.81
N ASN A 128 11.15 10.71 -19.96
CA ASN A 128 10.11 11.24 -20.82
C ASN A 128 8.75 11.14 -20.09
N THR A 129 7.79 12.00 -20.42
CA THR A 129 6.49 12.02 -19.74
C THR A 129 5.42 11.31 -20.57
N LEU A 130 4.76 10.30 -19.99
CA LEU A 130 3.46 9.85 -20.49
C LEU A 130 2.44 10.97 -20.20
N ASN A 131 1.56 11.32 -21.16
CA ASN A 131 0.57 12.42 -21.03
C ASN A 131 -0.58 12.11 -20.06
N VAL A 132 -0.27 11.52 -18.91
CA VAL A 132 -1.19 11.11 -17.86
C VAL A 132 -0.70 11.66 -16.54
N ARG A 133 -1.48 12.58 -15.96
CA ARG A 133 -1.12 13.36 -14.77
C ARG A 133 -1.79 12.76 -13.53
N LEU A 134 -1.02 12.23 -12.59
CA LEU A 134 -1.53 11.68 -11.33
C LEU A 134 -1.02 12.46 -10.12
N LYS A 135 -1.93 12.83 -9.22
CA LYS A 135 -1.55 13.40 -7.93
C LYS A 135 -0.79 12.35 -7.11
N LYS A 136 0.30 12.75 -6.45
CA LYS A 136 1.08 11.85 -5.61
C LYS A 136 0.33 11.51 -4.33
N LYS A 137 0.57 10.33 -3.76
CA LYS A 137 -0.10 9.82 -2.56
C LYS A 137 0.73 10.15 -1.32
N LEU A 138 0.12 10.83 -0.35
CA LEU A 138 0.69 11.11 0.97
C LEU A 138 -0.01 10.26 2.03
N LEU A 139 0.76 9.38 2.69
CA LEU A 139 0.28 8.54 3.76
C LEU A 139 0.61 9.14 5.12
N LEU A 140 -0.40 9.33 5.96
CA LEU A 140 -0.27 9.80 7.32
C LEU A 140 -0.54 8.65 8.28
N ILE A 141 0.37 8.41 9.23
CA ILE A 141 0.25 7.36 10.23
C ILE A 141 0.27 8.00 11.62
N PRO A 142 -0.88 8.08 12.31
CA PRO A 142 -0.93 8.57 13.68
C PRO A 142 -0.36 7.53 14.65
N SER A 143 0.01 7.99 15.83
CA SER A 143 0.60 7.10 16.83
C SER A 143 -0.41 6.04 17.30
N ASP A 144 0.09 4.81 17.44
CA ASP A 144 -0.68 3.56 17.65
C ASP A 144 -1.84 3.32 16.67
N TYR A 145 -1.84 3.97 15.50
CA TYR A 145 -2.92 3.89 14.50
C TYR A 145 -4.29 4.26 15.08
N ASN A 146 -4.36 5.19 16.04
CA ASN A 146 -5.58 5.47 16.80
C ASN A 146 -6.18 6.84 16.47
N HIS A 147 -7.50 6.90 16.23
CA HIS A 147 -8.24 8.13 15.99
C HIS A 147 -8.09 9.15 17.13
N ARG A 148 -7.82 8.68 18.35
CA ARG A 148 -7.64 9.52 19.54
C ARG A 148 -6.27 10.20 19.60
N VAL A 149 -5.37 9.90 18.68
CA VAL A 149 -4.01 10.45 18.63
C VAL A 149 -3.64 10.95 17.23
N MET A 150 -4.61 11.58 16.56
CA MET A 150 -4.40 12.18 15.24
C MET A 150 -3.74 13.56 15.31
N ALA A 151 -3.62 14.16 16.49
CA ALA A 151 -3.13 15.53 16.66
C ALA A 151 -1.71 15.75 16.07
N ASP A 152 -0.90 14.71 16.03
CA ASP A 152 0.46 14.74 15.47
C ASP A 152 0.50 14.85 13.93
N ILE A 153 -0.57 14.41 13.25
CA ILE A 153 -0.63 14.32 11.78
C ILE A 153 -1.67 15.22 11.11
N MET A 154 -2.75 15.58 11.82
CA MET A 154 -3.85 16.39 11.27
C MET A 154 -3.39 17.70 10.63
N PRO A 155 -2.41 18.45 11.18
CA PRO A 155 -1.97 19.70 10.56
C PRO A 155 -1.44 19.54 9.13
N PHE A 156 -0.87 18.37 8.79
CA PHE A 156 -0.38 18.10 7.43
C PHE A 156 -1.51 17.97 6.41
N ILE A 157 -2.73 17.60 6.82
CA ILE A 157 -3.88 17.54 5.92
C ILE A 157 -4.18 18.93 5.38
N GLU A 158 -4.28 19.93 6.27
CA GLU A 158 -4.58 21.31 5.87
C GLU A 158 -3.49 21.92 4.99
N HIS A 159 -2.24 21.55 5.24
CA HIS A 159 -1.11 22.03 4.45
C HIS A 159 -1.09 21.42 3.04
N TYR A 160 -1.34 20.10 2.93
CA TYR A 160 -1.08 19.33 1.72
C TYR A 160 -2.33 18.93 0.91
N LYS A 161 -3.54 19.29 1.35
CA LYS A 161 -4.81 18.85 0.71
C LYS A 161 -4.89 19.15 -0.79
N TYR A 162 -4.25 20.20 -1.27
CA TYR A 162 -4.24 20.56 -2.69
C TYR A 162 -3.09 19.92 -3.48
N ASP A 163 -2.07 19.44 -2.79
CA ASP A 163 -0.82 18.94 -3.39
C ASP A 163 -0.81 17.41 -3.54
N PHE A 164 -1.40 16.69 -2.58
CA PHE A 164 -1.38 15.22 -2.54
C PHE A 164 -2.76 14.59 -2.38
N ASP A 165 -2.90 13.33 -2.81
CA ASP A 165 -3.98 12.45 -2.37
C ASP A 165 -3.63 11.91 -0.99
N ILE A 166 -4.37 12.35 0.03
CA ILE A 166 -4.01 12.08 1.42
C ILE A 166 -4.74 10.85 1.95
N TYR A 167 -3.99 9.93 2.53
CA TYR A 167 -4.50 8.74 3.19
C TYR A 167 -4.10 8.70 4.67
N ILE A 168 -4.97 8.22 5.55
CA ILE A 168 -4.67 8.01 6.97
C ILE A 168 -4.91 6.55 7.32
N ILE A 169 -3.93 5.90 7.96
CA ILE A 169 -4.11 4.51 8.41
C ILE A 169 -4.49 4.45 9.89
N LEU A 170 -5.63 3.81 10.20
CA LEU A 170 -6.16 3.65 11.56
C LEU A 170 -6.53 2.19 11.86
N ARG A 171 -6.43 1.75 13.13
CA ARG A 171 -6.77 0.37 13.54
C ARG A 171 -8.27 0.19 13.76
N GLU A 172 -8.93 1.19 14.34
CA GLU A 172 -10.36 1.19 14.66
C GLU A 172 -11.10 2.10 13.68
N CYS A 173 -11.76 1.49 12.70
CA CYS A 173 -12.58 2.14 11.67
C CYS A 173 -13.90 1.37 11.55
N ASP A 174 -14.97 2.09 11.18
CA ASP A 174 -16.29 1.50 10.95
C ASP A 174 -16.33 0.71 9.63
N ALA A 175 -15.50 1.12 8.65
CA ALA A 175 -15.29 0.43 7.38
C ALA A 175 -13.79 0.26 7.06
N ASP A 176 -13.47 -0.58 6.07
CA ASP A 176 -12.08 -0.77 5.62
C ASP A 176 -11.53 0.50 4.93
N ILE A 177 -12.41 1.29 4.31
CA ILE A 177 -12.10 2.56 3.65
C ILE A 177 -13.23 3.55 3.94
N GLU A 178 -12.89 4.76 4.40
CA GLU A 178 -13.82 5.86 4.65
C GLU A 178 -13.30 7.13 3.97
N ARG A 179 -14.03 7.64 2.97
CA ARG A 179 -13.68 8.88 2.26
C ARG A 179 -14.12 10.11 3.05
N ARG A 180 -13.27 11.14 3.11
CA ARG A 180 -13.50 12.44 3.77
C ARG A 180 -13.23 13.58 2.78
N LEU A 181 -13.66 14.80 3.11
CA LEU A 181 -13.58 15.97 2.23
C LEU A 181 -12.15 16.31 1.72
N ASN A 182 -11.09 15.88 2.41
CA ASN A 182 -9.70 16.18 2.02
C ASN A 182 -8.74 14.98 2.16
N TYR A 183 -9.22 13.82 2.58
CA TYR A 183 -8.39 12.65 2.84
C TYR A 183 -9.23 11.36 2.89
N THR A 184 -8.58 10.20 2.83
CA THR A 184 -9.22 8.90 2.96
C THR A 184 -8.66 8.15 4.16
N ILE A 185 -9.52 7.69 5.06
CA ILE A 185 -9.14 6.81 6.16
C ILE A 185 -9.15 5.37 5.66
N VAL A 186 -8.11 4.62 5.97
CA VAL A 186 -7.96 3.21 5.60
C VAL A 186 -7.64 2.40 6.85
N LYS A 187 -8.30 1.25 6.99
CA LYS A 187 -8.11 0.38 8.13
C LYS A 187 -6.78 -0.38 8.05
N ASN A 188 -5.98 -0.29 9.10
CA ASN A 188 -4.69 -0.94 9.24
C ASN A 188 -4.83 -2.46 9.24
N GLY A 189 -3.89 -3.17 8.61
CA GLY A 189 -3.93 -4.62 8.48
C GLY A 189 -4.91 -5.14 7.43
N THR A 190 -5.68 -4.26 6.78
CA THR A 190 -6.39 -4.62 5.55
C THR A 190 -5.38 -4.64 4.39
N PRO A 191 -5.65 -5.42 3.33
CA PRO A 191 -4.72 -5.46 2.21
C PRO A 191 -4.47 -4.11 1.54
N TYR A 192 -5.48 -3.26 1.43
CA TYR A 192 -5.30 -1.92 0.87
C TYR A 192 -4.46 -1.04 1.80
N GLY A 193 -4.66 -1.14 3.12
CA GLY A 193 -3.82 -0.47 4.11
C GLY A 193 -2.35 -0.91 4.02
N GLU A 194 -2.08 -2.20 3.83
CA GLU A 194 -0.71 -2.68 3.62
C GLU A 194 -0.16 -2.22 2.25
N PHE A 195 -0.97 -2.25 1.20
CA PHE A 195 -0.59 -1.75 -0.13
C PHE A 195 -0.21 -0.27 -0.13
N LEU A 196 -0.94 0.57 0.59
CA LEU A 196 -0.62 2.00 0.71
C LEU A 196 0.73 2.24 1.39
N LYS A 197 1.10 1.41 2.39
CA LYS A 197 2.44 1.50 3.00
C LYS A 197 3.55 1.25 1.98
N PHE A 198 3.30 0.46 0.93
CA PHE A 198 4.27 0.21 -0.14
C PHE A 198 4.22 1.21 -1.29
N THR A 199 3.07 1.84 -1.53
CA THR A 199 2.81 2.61 -2.76
C THR A 199 2.60 4.10 -2.55
N ALA A 200 2.51 4.59 -1.32
CA ALA A 200 2.47 6.03 -1.06
C ALA A 200 3.82 6.68 -1.37
N ASP A 201 3.82 7.75 -2.17
CA ASP A 201 5.03 8.50 -2.53
C ASP A 201 5.76 9.05 -1.30
N TYR A 202 4.97 9.55 -0.35
CA TYR A 202 5.44 10.14 0.89
C TYR A 202 4.71 9.51 2.07
N VAL A 203 5.44 9.29 3.17
CA VAL A 203 4.86 8.83 4.42
C VAL A 203 5.31 9.71 5.58
N ILE A 204 4.35 10.25 6.34
CA ILE A 204 4.58 10.96 7.59
C ILE A 204 4.01 10.11 8.73
N ASP A 205 4.89 9.64 9.62
CA ASP A 205 4.55 8.73 10.71
C ASP A 205 4.89 9.30 12.09
N ALA A 206 3.93 9.23 13.00
CA ALA A 206 4.06 9.63 14.40
C ALA A 206 4.68 8.54 15.30
N GLY A 207 5.41 7.59 14.71
CA GLY A 207 6.32 6.69 15.43
C GLY A 207 5.94 5.22 15.49
N THR A 208 5.08 4.79 14.57
CA THR A 208 4.33 3.54 14.67
C THR A 208 4.81 2.46 13.71
N MET A 209 5.71 2.81 12.80
CA MET A 209 6.11 1.94 11.70
C MET A 209 7.03 0.78 12.12
N ASN A 210 6.86 -0.34 11.41
CA ASN A 210 7.79 -1.46 11.34
C ASN A 210 8.68 -1.35 10.08
N ALA A 211 10.01 -1.43 10.24
CA ALA A 211 10.98 -1.36 9.15
C ALA A 211 10.72 -2.37 8.01
N GLY A 212 10.04 -3.50 8.29
CA GLY A 212 9.66 -4.47 7.25
C GLY A 212 8.70 -3.94 6.18
N TYR A 213 8.12 -2.75 6.37
CA TYR A 213 7.29 -2.09 5.36
C TYR A 213 8.08 -1.30 4.32
N ARG A 214 9.35 -1.01 4.59
CA ARG A 214 10.24 -0.37 3.62
C ARG A 214 10.86 -1.45 2.72
N ILE A 215 10.18 -1.74 1.62
CA ILE A 215 10.61 -2.73 0.62
C ILE A 215 11.31 -2.07 -0.57
N THR A 216 11.03 -0.79 -0.81
CA THR A 216 11.63 0.02 -1.88
C THR A 216 12.23 1.31 -1.31
N ASP A 217 13.23 1.86 -2.00
CA ASP A 217 13.81 3.17 -1.70
C ASP A 217 13.10 4.32 -2.44
N THR A 218 12.03 4.03 -3.17
CA THR A 218 11.29 5.01 -3.96
C THR A 218 10.44 5.96 -3.12
N ASN A 219 9.99 5.51 -1.95
CA ASN A 219 9.08 6.26 -1.09
C ASN A 219 9.91 6.98 -0.03
N LYS A 220 9.58 8.24 0.25
CA LYS A 220 10.27 9.01 1.30
C LYS A 220 9.46 8.94 2.60
N TRP A 221 10.08 8.39 3.64
CA TRP A 221 9.50 8.14 4.96
C TRP A 221 10.07 9.10 6.00
N ILE A 222 9.18 9.81 6.67
CA ILE A 222 9.51 10.86 7.64
C ILE A 222 8.85 10.52 8.97
N SER A 223 9.63 10.61 10.06
CA SER A 223 9.05 10.52 11.40
C SER A 223 8.86 11.90 12.01
N VAL A 224 7.65 12.17 12.50
CA VAL A 224 7.33 13.35 13.33
C VAL A 224 7.23 13.02 14.82
N TRP A 225 7.18 11.72 15.14
CA TRP A 225 6.93 11.20 16.49
C TRP A 225 5.70 11.86 17.16
N HIS A 226 5.60 11.77 18.49
CA HIS A 226 4.42 12.24 19.25
C HIS A 226 4.78 13.06 20.50
N GLY A 227 5.91 13.77 20.45
CA GLY A 227 6.35 14.70 21.51
C GLY A 227 7.60 14.28 22.28
N ILE A 228 7.99 15.13 23.21
CA ILE A 228 9.24 14.99 23.98
C ILE A 228 9.06 13.98 25.11
N PRO A 229 9.88 12.92 25.19
CA PRO A 229 9.74 11.94 26.24
C PRO A 229 10.32 12.50 27.53
N TYR A 230 9.51 12.47 28.58
CA TYR A 230 9.98 12.66 29.94
C TYR A 230 10.60 11.38 30.52
N LYS A 231 10.02 10.23 30.15
CA LYS A 231 10.39 8.91 30.68
C LYS A 231 11.50 8.30 29.85
N LYS A 232 12.39 7.53 30.50
CA LYS A 232 13.39 6.75 29.77
C LYS A 232 12.72 5.76 28.81
N MET A 233 13.28 5.67 27.61
CA MET A 233 12.77 4.86 26.51
C MET A 233 13.92 4.14 25.81
N PHE A 234 13.58 3.10 25.04
CA PHE A 234 14.54 2.34 24.24
C PHE A 234 15.77 1.90 25.05
N VAL A 235 16.99 2.15 24.55
CA VAL A 235 18.22 1.65 25.17
C VAL A 235 18.50 2.28 26.52
N ASP A 236 17.96 3.47 26.77
CA ASP A 236 18.11 4.18 28.04
C ASP A 236 17.13 3.65 29.10
N LEU A 237 16.01 3.03 28.67
CA LEU A 237 15.17 2.24 29.56
C LEU A 237 15.80 0.88 29.85
N ASP A 238 16.18 0.15 28.80
CA ASP A 238 16.82 -1.17 28.88
C ASP A 238 17.48 -1.51 27.54
N ILE A 239 18.75 -1.93 27.58
CA ILE A 239 19.54 -2.26 26.39
C ILE A 239 18.92 -3.36 25.51
N LYS A 240 18.01 -4.20 26.05
CA LYS A 240 17.23 -5.17 25.27
C LYS A 240 16.42 -4.52 24.14
N HIS A 241 16.11 -3.22 24.24
CA HIS A 241 15.36 -2.47 23.25
C HIS A 241 16.21 -1.92 22.09
N LEU A 242 17.53 -2.18 22.07
CA LEU A 242 18.43 -1.75 20.99
C LEU A 242 17.95 -2.19 19.60
N SER A 243 17.40 -3.39 19.48
CA SER A 243 16.85 -3.86 18.20
C SER A 243 15.66 -3.02 17.69
N GLY A 244 14.88 -2.42 18.59
CA GLY A 244 13.81 -1.48 18.24
C GLY A 244 14.39 -0.15 17.75
N ALA A 245 15.37 0.39 18.48
CA ALA A 245 16.11 1.60 18.13
C ALA A 245 16.71 1.52 16.70
N ILE A 246 17.44 0.43 16.39
CA ILE A 246 18.03 0.20 15.06
C ILE A 246 16.97 0.14 13.96
N ARG A 247 15.81 -0.48 14.22
CA ARG A 247 14.74 -0.58 13.21
C ARG A 247 14.26 0.79 12.76
N TYR A 248 14.15 1.76 13.66
CA TYR A 248 13.72 3.10 13.29
C TYR A 248 14.76 3.83 12.43
N GLY A 249 16.06 3.62 12.69
CA GLY A 249 17.13 4.11 11.81
C GLY A 249 17.07 3.57 10.39
N LEU A 250 16.63 2.32 10.23
CA LEU A 250 16.41 1.71 8.90
C LEU A 250 15.08 2.13 8.25
N ALA A 251 14.13 2.62 9.05
CA ALA A 251 12.77 2.88 8.60
C ALA A 251 12.64 4.26 7.95
N TYR A 252 13.23 5.30 8.54
CA TYR A 252 12.99 6.69 8.13
C TYR A 252 14.20 7.35 7.46
N ASP A 253 13.93 8.11 6.41
CA ASP A 253 14.92 8.94 5.71
C ASP A 253 15.31 10.16 6.55
N CYS A 254 14.35 10.73 7.28
CA CYS A 254 14.61 11.78 8.25
C CYS A 254 13.63 11.77 9.43
N MET A 255 14.01 12.44 10.51
CA MET A 255 13.18 12.67 11.69
C MET A 255 13.06 14.15 12.02
N ILE A 256 11.89 14.55 12.51
CA ILE A 256 11.64 15.89 13.01
C ILE A 256 11.98 15.97 14.50
N SER A 257 12.57 17.10 14.90
CA SER A 257 12.94 17.39 16.28
C SER A 257 12.39 18.74 16.74
N MET A 258 12.04 18.80 18.03
CA MET A 258 11.48 19.99 18.67
C MET A 258 12.53 20.85 19.38
N SER A 259 13.63 20.24 19.85
CA SER A 259 14.67 20.93 20.65
C SER A 259 16.00 20.17 20.67
N ASP A 260 17.04 20.82 21.19
CA ASP A 260 18.35 20.20 21.41
C ASP A 260 18.27 19.05 22.41
N PHE A 261 17.45 19.20 23.44
CA PHE A 261 17.19 18.14 24.39
C PHE A 261 16.62 16.90 23.68
N TYR A 262 15.58 17.08 22.86
CA TYR A 262 14.96 15.97 22.13
C TYR A 262 15.93 15.32 21.14
N THR A 263 16.68 16.13 20.39
CA THR A 263 17.68 15.66 19.42
C THR A 263 18.75 14.80 20.10
N ASN A 264 19.38 15.33 21.15
CA ASN A 264 20.58 14.72 21.72
C ASN A 264 20.24 13.58 22.68
N THR A 265 19.25 13.78 23.54
CA THR A 265 18.88 12.80 24.57
C THR A 265 18.06 11.66 23.99
N PHE A 266 17.03 11.96 23.17
CA PHE A 266 16.11 10.93 22.70
C PHE A 266 16.48 10.37 21.34
N LEU A 267 16.59 11.20 20.29
CA LEU A 267 16.82 10.68 18.93
C LEU A 267 18.22 10.05 18.80
N LYS A 268 19.28 10.81 19.08
CA LYS A 268 20.66 10.30 19.01
C LYS A 268 21.04 9.40 20.19
N GLY A 269 20.55 9.73 21.39
CA GLY A 269 20.78 8.96 22.60
C GLY A 269 19.96 7.66 22.62
N ALA A 270 18.71 7.75 23.06
CA ALA A 270 17.86 6.58 23.31
C ALA A 270 17.52 5.76 22.04
N MET A 271 17.21 6.41 20.92
CA MET A 271 16.85 5.75 19.66
C MET A 271 18.06 5.39 18.80
N ARG A 272 19.26 5.87 19.14
CA ARG A 272 20.49 5.67 18.34
C ARG A 272 20.30 6.04 16.86
N TYR A 273 19.46 7.04 16.59
CA TYR A 273 19.22 7.52 15.24
C TYR A 273 20.41 8.35 14.77
N ASP A 274 21.02 7.94 13.67
CA ASP A 274 22.20 8.54 13.04
C ASP A 274 21.92 9.15 11.66
N GLY A 275 20.66 9.10 11.21
CA GLY A 275 20.20 9.72 9.97
C GLY A 275 19.95 11.23 10.06
N ILE A 276 19.22 11.77 9.09
CA ILE A 276 18.96 13.21 8.96
C ILE A 276 17.93 13.64 10.01
N ILE A 277 18.27 14.66 10.81
CA ILE A 277 17.35 15.25 11.80
C ILE A 277 17.10 16.71 11.42
N HIS A 278 15.82 17.08 11.29
CA HIS A 278 15.39 18.45 11.08
C HIS A 278 14.80 19.00 12.38
N GLN A 279 15.49 19.95 13.00
CA GLN A 279 15.01 20.59 14.23
C GLN A 279 14.17 21.81 13.88
N VAL A 280 12.85 21.64 13.81
CA VAL A 280 11.90 22.62 13.23
C VAL A 280 10.61 22.82 14.04
N GLY A 281 10.50 22.15 15.20
CA GLY A 281 9.32 22.22 16.07
C GLY A 281 8.37 21.03 15.90
N CYS A 282 7.15 21.14 16.43
CA CYS A 282 6.15 20.09 16.52
C CYS A 282 4.81 20.53 15.91
N ALA A 283 4.38 19.87 14.83
CA ALA A 283 3.12 20.18 14.15
C ALA A 283 1.90 20.18 15.10
N LYS A 284 1.86 19.26 16.07
CA LYS A 284 0.79 19.18 17.08
C LYS A 284 0.59 20.48 17.86
N MET A 285 1.67 21.22 18.12
CA MET A 285 1.65 22.43 18.95
C MET A 285 0.96 23.59 18.25
N ASP A 286 0.88 23.59 16.92
CA ASP A 286 0.15 24.62 16.16
C ASP A 286 -1.33 24.66 16.55
N ASN A 287 -1.96 23.50 16.79
CA ASN A 287 -3.36 23.44 17.24
C ASN A 287 -3.54 24.00 18.65
N LEU A 288 -2.52 23.88 19.50
CA LEU A 288 -2.55 24.42 20.86
C LEU A 288 -2.29 25.93 20.89
N LEU A 289 -1.47 26.45 19.98
CA LEU A 289 -1.12 27.88 19.94
C LEU A 289 -2.12 28.70 19.12
N ASN A 290 -2.68 28.15 18.04
CA ASN A 290 -3.57 28.87 17.15
C ASN A 290 -5.04 28.78 17.58
N ASN A 291 -5.83 29.81 17.28
CA ASN A 291 -7.27 29.79 17.55
C ASN A 291 -8.03 29.04 16.44
N LYS A 292 -8.38 27.78 16.72
CA LYS A 292 -9.20 26.93 15.85
C LYS A 292 -10.61 27.48 15.59
N TYR A 293 -11.16 28.26 16.52
CA TYR A 293 -12.55 28.72 16.52
C TYR A 293 -12.68 30.19 16.10
N SER A 294 -12.12 30.54 14.95
CA SER A 294 -12.40 31.81 14.25
C SER A 294 -13.10 31.55 12.92
N VAL A 295 -13.97 32.47 12.50
CA VAL A 295 -14.73 32.33 11.24
C VAL A 295 -13.79 32.10 10.07
N GLN A 296 -12.71 32.89 9.97
CA GLN A 296 -11.71 32.76 8.90
C GLN A 296 -11.00 31.41 8.92
N SER A 297 -10.63 30.90 10.10
CA SER A 297 -9.95 29.59 10.20
C SER A 297 -10.86 28.43 9.82
N VAL A 298 -12.14 28.50 10.18
CA VAL A 298 -13.13 27.48 9.78
C VAL A 298 -13.39 27.58 8.27
N ARG A 299 -13.62 28.78 7.73
CA ARG A 299 -13.84 28.99 6.28
C ARG A 299 -12.69 28.46 5.43
N LYS A 300 -11.44 28.83 5.76
CA LYS A 300 -10.23 28.37 5.07
C LYS A 300 -10.08 26.84 5.05
N ARG A 301 -10.40 26.19 6.18
CA ARG A 301 -10.31 24.72 6.31
C ARG A 301 -11.29 23.99 5.40
N PHE A 302 -12.52 24.48 5.31
CA PHE A 302 -13.58 23.89 4.49
C PHE A 302 -13.73 24.52 3.10
N ASN A 303 -12.72 25.29 2.66
CA ASN A 303 -12.68 25.95 1.35
C ASN A 303 -13.94 26.80 1.07
N LEU A 304 -14.38 27.53 2.08
CA LEU A 304 -15.54 28.41 2.00
C LEU A 304 -15.08 29.84 1.64
N PRO A 305 -15.81 30.54 0.77
CA PRO A 305 -15.49 31.91 0.36
C PRO A 305 -15.57 32.89 1.53
N ASP A 306 -14.60 33.82 1.59
CA ASP A 306 -14.54 34.85 2.64
C ASP A 306 -15.51 36.02 2.38
N ASP A 307 -15.90 36.25 1.12
CA ASP A 307 -16.70 37.38 0.66
C ASP A 307 -18.21 37.08 0.56
N ARG A 308 -18.62 35.83 0.77
CA ARG A 308 -20.02 35.39 0.68
C ARG A 308 -20.63 35.07 2.03
N GLN A 309 -21.94 35.21 2.10
CA GLN A 309 -22.75 34.76 3.24
C GLN A 309 -23.10 33.28 3.08
N ILE A 310 -23.30 32.56 4.18
CA ILE A 310 -23.51 31.11 4.18
C ILE A 310 -24.89 30.77 4.73
N ALA A 311 -25.69 30.07 3.92
CA ALA A 311 -26.90 29.38 4.38
C ALA A 311 -26.57 27.90 4.58
N LEU A 312 -26.73 27.39 5.81
CA LEU A 312 -26.43 26.00 6.15
C LEU A 312 -27.70 25.16 6.20
N TYR A 313 -27.81 24.17 5.33
CA TYR A 313 -28.76 23.08 5.49
C TYR A 313 -28.15 21.96 6.33
N ALA A 314 -28.63 21.75 7.56
CA ALA A 314 -28.09 20.77 8.50
C ALA A 314 -29.21 19.98 9.20
N PRO A 315 -29.79 18.96 8.55
CA PRO A 315 -30.87 18.18 9.13
C PRO A 315 -30.42 17.29 10.30
N ALA A 316 -31.36 16.86 11.12
CA ALA A 316 -31.14 15.83 12.13
C ALA A 316 -30.74 14.51 11.45
N SER A 317 -29.84 13.74 12.07
CA SER A 317 -29.41 12.44 11.53
C SER A 317 -30.60 11.50 11.35
N ARG A 318 -31.01 11.28 10.11
CA ARG A 318 -32.00 10.26 9.70
C ARG A 318 -31.32 9.18 8.87
N CYS A 319 -31.92 7.98 8.83
CA CYS A 319 -31.40 6.88 8.00
C CYS A 319 -31.43 7.25 6.50
N TYR A 320 -30.29 7.02 5.84
CA TYR A 320 -30.03 7.04 4.38
C TYR A 320 -30.62 8.24 3.60
N MET A 321 -29.94 9.38 3.65
CA MET A 321 -30.08 10.43 2.62
C MET A 321 -28.89 10.30 1.65
N SER A 322 -29.15 10.18 0.35
CA SER A 322 -28.16 10.20 -0.74
C SER A 322 -28.35 11.44 -1.63
N LYS A 323 -27.43 11.71 -2.56
CA LYS A 323 -27.53 12.78 -3.59
C LYS A 323 -28.89 12.77 -4.31
N GLU A 324 -29.44 11.58 -4.53
CA GLU A 324 -30.71 11.34 -5.21
C GLU A 324 -31.95 11.44 -4.29
N ASN A 325 -31.75 11.67 -2.98
CA ASN A 325 -32.79 11.69 -1.95
C ASN A 325 -32.69 12.93 -1.04
N LEU A 326 -32.18 14.07 -1.53
CA LEU A 326 -32.40 15.33 -0.84
C LEU A 326 -33.90 15.69 -0.89
N PRO A 327 -34.45 16.23 0.21
CA PRO A 327 -35.89 16.46 0.33
C PRO A 327 -36.43 17.62 -0.51
N PHE A 328 -35.53 18.33 -1.20
CA PHE A 328 -35.81 19.46 -2.07
C PHE A 328 -34.69 19.62 -3.10
N ASP A 329 -35.00 20.30 -4.20
CA ASP A 329 -34.05 20.81 -5.19
C ASP A 329 -33.14 21.91 -4.60
N VAL A 330 -31.87 21.55 -4.42
CA VAL A 330 -30.81 22.42 -3.87
C VAL A 330 -30.42 23.56 -4.82
N GLU A 331 -30.46 23.34 -6.13
CA GLU A 331 -30.14 24.36 -7.15
C GLU A 331 -31.19 25.47 -7.12
N LYS A 332 -32.46 25.06 -7.03
CA LYS A 332 -33.58 25.99 -6.89
C LYS A 332 -33.48 26.82 -5.61
N LEU A 333 -33.12 26.21 -4.48
CA LEU A 333 -32.93 26.93 -3.22
C LEU A 333 -31.76 27.91 -3.30
N ALA A 334 -30.61 27.48 -3.86
CA ALA A 334 -29.45 28.34 -4.05
C ALA A 334 -29.77 29.56 -4.92
N CYS A 335 -30.57 29.38 -5.98
CA CYS A 335 -31.06 30.46 -6.83
C CYS A 335 -31.94 31.47 -6.06
N LEU A 336 -32.80 31.00 -5.15
CA LEU A 336 -33.64 31.88 -4.31
C LEU A 336 -32.84 32.71 -3.30
N LEU A 337 -31.73 32.18 -2.79
CA LEU A 337 -30.80 32.91 -1.92
C LEU A 337 -30.03 33.99 -2.69
N GLY A 338 -29.68 33.71 -3.95
CA GLY A 338 -28.98 34.61 -4.85
C GLY A 338 -27.45 34.54 -4.77
N GLU A 339 -26.75 35.18 -5.70
CA GLU A 339 -25.30 35.01 -5.93
C GLU A 339 -24.41 35.40 -4.73
N LYS A 340 -24.88 36.27 -3.84
CA LYS A 340 -24.14 36.66 -2.62
C LYS A 340 -24.07 35.55 -1.56
N TRP A 341 -24.87 34.50 -1.72
CA TRP A 341 -25.05 33.43 -0.74
C TRP A 341 -24.54 32.10 -1.24
N LEU A 342 -23.76 31.41 -0.41
CA LEU A 342 -23.38 30.02 -0.63
C LEU A 342 -24.31 29.11 0.19
N LEU A 343 -24.91 28.11 -0.47
CA LEU A 343 -25.66 27.05 0.20
C LEU A 343 -24.70 25.93 0.62
N LEU A 344 -24.48 25.79 1.92
CA LEU A 344 -23.70 24.69 2.51
C LEU A 344 -24.65 23.57 2.94
N VAL A 345 -24.51 22.39 2.33
CA VAL A 345 -25.37 21.23 2.58
C VAL A 345 -24.62 20.18 3.40
N ARG A 346 -25.05 19.96 4.63
CA ARG A 346 -24.49 18.94 5.53
C ARG A 346 -25.21 17.60 5.34
N THR A 347 -24.51 16.62 4.81
CA THR A 347 -25.05 15.28 4.50
C THR A 347 -24.74 14.27 5.62
N PRO A 348 -25.59 13.25 5.83
CA PRO A 348 -25.34 12.21 6.83
C PRO A 348 -24.25 11.21 6.40
N SER A 349 -23.50 10.70 7.38
CA SER A 349 -22.22 9.97 7.32
C SER A 349 -22.09 8.72 6.42
N ARG A 350 -23.14 8.28 5.69
CA ARG A 350 -23.16 6.95 5.05
C ARG A 350 -23.15 6.96 3.52
N SER A 351 -23.15 8.11 2.85
CA SER A 351 -22.97 8.14 1.40
C SER A 351 -21.49 7.94 1.06
N ALA A 352 -21.17 6.91 0.27
CA ALA A 352 -19.80 6.60 -0.16
C ALA A 352 -19.15 7.73 -0.99
N GLU A 353 -19.96 8.61 -1.59
CA GLU A 353 -19.53 9.76 -2.39
C GLU A 353 -20.43 10.97 -2.09
N LEU A 354 -19.81 12.14 -1.84
CA LEU A 354 -20.50 13.41 -1.75
C LEU A 354 -20.86 13.88 -3.17
N PRO A 355 -21.96 14.61 -3.34
CA PRO A 355 -22.25 15.28 -4.61
C PRO A 355 -21.14 16.26 -4.99
N GLU A 356 -20.95 16.48 -6.30
CA GLU A 356 -20.04 17.52 -6.78
C GLU A 356 -20.54 18.91 -6.38
N ASP A 357 -19.59 19.74 -5.99
CA ASP A 357 -19.81 21.13 -5.64
C ASP A 357 -20.13 21.97 -6.90
N THR A 358 -20.96 23.01 -6.76
CA THR A 358 -21.21 24.00 -7.82
C THR A 358 -20.79 25.39 -7.37
N GLU A 359 -20.85 26.41 -8.22
CA GLU A 359 -20.43 27.78 -7.84
C GLU A 359 -21.16 28.29 -6.58
N ASN A 360 -22.42 27.88 -6.38
CA ASN A 360 -23.28 28.37 -5.30
C ASN A 360 -23.61 27.31 -4.23
N ILE A 361 -23.13 26.07 -4.38
CA ILE A 361 -23.46 24.95 -3.49
C ILE A 361 -22.18 24.24 -3.08
N ARG A 362 -22.08 23.93 -1.78
CA ARG A 362 -21.01 23.11 -1.20
C ARG A 362 -21.59 21.97 -0.39
N PHE A 363 -21.07 20.77 -0.54
CA PHE A 363 -21.47 19.60 0.26
C PHE A 363 -20.42 19.26 1.32
N ILE A 364 -20.87 18.94 2.53
CA ILE A 364 -19.99 18.55 3.63
C ILE A 364 -20.55 17.38 4.42
N SER A 365 -19.70 16.45 4.85
CA SER A 365 -20.14 15.36 5.71
C SER A 365 -20.42 15.84 7.13
N ASN A 366 -21.38 15.22 7.80
CA ASN A 366 -21.62 15.45 9.23
C ASN A 366 -20.42 15.10 10.13
N LEU A 367 -19.48 14.30 9.63
CA LEU A 367 -18.24 13.90 10.32
C LEU A 367 -17.10 14.90 10.12
N ASP A 368 -17.18 15.79 9.13
CA ASP A 368 -16.10 16.72 8.81
C ASP A 368 -16.18 18.01 9.64
N MET A 369 -17.39 18.48 9.99
CA MET A 369 -17.61 19.76 10.70
C MET A 369 -18.49 19.58 11.95
N ASN A 370 -18.03 20.13 13.08
CA ASN A 370 -18.77 20.08 14.35
C ASN A 370 -19.78 21.24 14.49
N GLU A 371 -20.64 21.16 15.51
CA GLU A 371 -21.72 22.14 15.73
C GLU A 371 -21.25 23.57 15.97
N ILE A 372 -20.10 23.75 16.64
CA ILE A 372 -19.52 25.08 16.92
C ILE A 372 -19.05 25.69 15.60
N GLU A 373 -18.36 24.90 14.78
CA GLU A 373 -17.89 25.31 13.46
C GLU A 373 -19.05 25.65 12.51
N ASN A 374 -20.10 24.82 12.49
CA ASN A 374 -21.33 25.08 11.72
C ASN A 374 -21.93 26.45 12.07
N PHE A 375 -22.05 26.76 13.37
CA PHE A 375 -22.61 28.02 13.83
C PHE A 375 -21.70 29.23 13.53
N LEU A 376 -20.38 29.05 13.61
CA LEU A 376 -19.42 30.13 13.31
C LEU A 376 -19.49 30.55 11.84
N VAL A 377 -19.61 29.61 10.90
CA VAL A 377 -19.57 29.93 9.47
C VAL A 377 -20.91 30.35 8.89
N ALA A 378 -22.03 29.84 9.41
CA ALA A 378 -23.33 30.04 8.80
C ALA A 378 -24.07 31.28 9.35
N ASP A 379 -24.65 32.04 8.43
CA ASP A 379 -25.45 33.24 8.69
C ASP A 379 -26.95 32.88 8.79
N ILE A 380 -27.39 31.85 8.06
CA ILE A 380 -28.75 31.29 8.12
C ILE A 380 -28.64 29.79 8.37
N LEU A 381 -29.52 29.25 9.23
CA LEU A 381 -29.67 27.81 9.44
C LEU A 381 -30.99 27.32 8.83
N ILE A 382 -30.92 26.25 8.04
CA ILE A 382 -32.07 25.49 7.54
C ILE A 382 -31.99 24.10 8.19
N SER A 383 -32.86 23.80 9.15
CA SER A 383 -32.68 22.61 9.98
C SER A 383 -33.93 22.21 10.76
N ASP A 384 -34.02 20.92 11.09
CA ASP A 384 -34.87 20.33 12.13
C ASP A 384 -34.07 19.81 13.33
N TYR A 385 -32.75 20.00 13.34
CA TYR A 385 -31.85 19.49 14.37
C TYR A 385 -31.84 20.40 15.60
N HIS A 386 -32.48 19.93 16.67
CA HIS A 386 -32.74 20.71 17.87
C HIS A 386 -31.51 21.39 18.52
N PRO A 387 -30.34 20.73 18.70
CA PRO A 387 -29.20 21.35 19.35
C PRO A 387 -28.63 22.58 18.62
N ILE A 388 -28.56 22.54 17.28
CA ILE A 388 -28.03 23.66 16.50
C ILE A 388 -29.06 24.81 16.37
N ILE A 389 -30.36 24.48 16.33
CA ILE A 389 -31.44 25.48 16.29
C ILE A 389 -31.39 26.42 17.51
N HIS A 390 -31.17 25.88 18.71
CA HIS A 390 -31.08 26.70 19.92
C HIS A 390 -29.94 27.71 19.87
N LEU A 391 -28.76 27.30 19.37
CA LEU A 391 -27.60 28.18 19.22
C LEU A 391 -27.89 29.36 18.29
N PHE A 392 -28.54 29.11 17.15
CA PHE A 392 -28.91 30.18 16.21
C PHE A 392 -29.91 31.16 16.81
N ASN A 393 -30.95 30.65 17.50
CA ASN A 393 -31.96 31.48 18.14
C ASN A 393 -31.38 32.37 19.26
N GLU A 394 -30.47 31.83 20.08
CA GLU A 394 -29.82 32.57 21.17
C GLU A 394 -29.10 33.83 20.67
N TYR A 395 -28.45 33.74 19.50
CA TYR A 395 -27.71 34.84 18.88
C TYR A 395 -28.49 35.57 17.78
N GLN A 396 -29.80 35.35 17.71
CA GLN A 396 -30.70 36.01 16.75
C GLN A 396 -30.29 35.78 15.28
N LYS A 397 -29.61 34.67 14.97
CA LYS A 397 -29.37 34.25 13.58
C LYS A 397 -30.66 33.63 13.03
N PRO A 398 -31.07 33.93 11.78
CA PRO A 398 -32.29 33.38 11.21
C PRO A 398 -32.25 31.85 11.13
N VAL A 399 -33.34 31.22 11.59
CA VAL A 399 -33.57 29.78 11.50
C VAL A 399 -34.80 29.51 10.64
N VAL A 400 -34.60 28.76 9.56
CA VAL A 400 -35.66 28.17 8.75
C VAL A 400 -35.87 26.74 9.23
N LEU A 401 -36.99 26.49 9.90
CA LEU A 401 -37.34 25.16 10.37
C LEU A 401 -37.85 24.34 9.19
N TYR A 402 -37.01 23.41 8.70
CA TYR A 402 -37.36 22.57 7.57
C TYR A 402 -37.44 21.09 7.96
N GLN A 403 -38.67 20.58 8.07
CA GLN A 403 -38.96 19.20 8.40
C GLN A 403 -39.54 18.48 7.18
N TYR A 404 -38.70 17.75 6.45
CA TYR A 404 -39.20 16.84 5.42
C TYR A 404 -39.99 15.69 6.03
N ASP A 405 -41.15 15.36 5.44
CA ASP A 405 -42.04 14.30 5.90
C ASP A 405 -42.50 14.47 7.37
N TYR A 406 -42.93 15.71 7.70
CA TYR A 406 -43.40 16.11 9.03
C TYR A 406 -44.44 15.14 9.60
N ASP A 407 -45.41 14.72 8.78
CA ASP A 407 -46.51 13.86 9.19
C ASP A 407 -46.02 12.46 9.65
N LYS A 408 -45.11 11.84 8.89
CA LYS A 408 -44.49 10.56 9.28
C LYS A 408 -43.58 10.70 10.50
N PHE A 409 -42.84 11.80 10.62
CA PHE A 409 -41.99 12.01 11.78
C PHE A 409 -42.78 12.16 13.07
N ILE A 410 -43.84 12.97 13.07
CA ILE A 410 -44.67 13.22 14.26
C ILE A 410 -45.46 11.98 14.66
N SER A 411 -45.87 11.14 13.70
CA SER A 411 -46.53 9.85 14.00
C SER A 411 -45.60 8.84 14.67
N THR A 412 -44.29 8.89 14.37
CA THR A 412 -43.27 7.98 14.92
C THR A 412 -42.60 8.52 16.19
N HIS A 413 -42.58 9.84 16.40
CA HIS A 413 -41.89 10.51 17.51
C HIS A 413 -42.87 11.35 18.35
N LYS A 414 -43.87 10.69 18.96
CA LYS A 414 -44.96 11.35 19.69
C LYS A 414 -44.50 12.31 20.80
N GLU A 415 -43.39 12.01 21.49
CA GLU A 415 -42.87 12.88 22.56
C GLU A 415 -42.22 14.16 22.01
N ARG A 416 -41.65 14.11 20.80
CA ARG A 416 -40.95 15.23 20.15
C ARG A 416 -41.89 16.20 19.43
N ARG A 417 -43.15 15.81 19.30
CA ARG A 417 -44.22 16.60 18.67
C ARG A 417 -44.39 17.98 19.32
N LYS A 418 -44.55 18.02 20.64
CA LYS A 418 -44.80 19.28 21.38
C LYS A 418 -43.62 20.25 21.30
N GLU A 419 -42.40 19.70 21.22
CA GLU A 419 -41.17 20.47 21.10
C GLU A 419 -41.05 21.12 19.71
N LEU A 420 -41.32 20.37 18.64
CA LEU A 420 -41.36 20.90 17.27
C LEU A 420 -42.53 21.89 17.08
N GLU A 421 -43.70 21.63 17.65
CA GLU A 421 -44.85 22.56 17.62
C GLU A 421 -44.55 23.88 18.34
N LYS A 422 -43.74 23.87 19.41
CA LYS A 422 -43.28 25.09 20.08
C LYS A 422 -42.27 25.87 19.22
N LEU A 423 -41.37 25.17 18.55
CA LEU A 423 -40.42 25.76 17.60
C LEU A 423 -41.12 26.30 16.34
N ALA A 424 -42.19 25.64 15.87
CA ALA A 424 -42.97 26.02 14.70
C ALA A 424 -43.72 27.37 14.82
N ASN A 425 -43.76 27.97 16.01
CA ASN A 425 -44.20 29.37 16.20
C ASN A 425 -43.18 30.39 15.65
N ASN A 426 -42.01 29.93 15.17
CA ASN A 426 -41.02 30.75 14.49
C ASN A 426 -41.55 31.15 13.08
N PRO A 427 -41.43 32.43 12.67
CA PRO A 427 -41.98 32.95 11.41
C PRO A 427 -41.56 32.20 10.14
N TYR A 428 -40.45 31.46 10.16
CA TYR A 428 -39.89 30.78 8.98
C TYR A 428 -39.96 29.25 9.11
N THR A 429 -41.17 28.69 9.08
CA THR A 429 -41.39 27.23 9.16
C THR A 429 -41.83 26.66 7.82
N ALA A 430 -41.18 25.58 7.37
CA ALA A 430 -41.50 24.86 6.15
C ALA A 430 -41.59 23.34 6.41
N THR A 431 -42.75 22.75 6.13
CA THR A 431 -43.04 21.32 6.33
C THR A 431 -43.03 20.50 5.02
N ARG A 432 -42.93 21.20 3.89
CA ARG A 432 -42.90 20.66 2.53
C ARG A 432 -41.98 21.51 1.68
N GLU A 433 -41.44 20.93 0.61
CA GLU A 433 -40.58 21.62 -0.35
C GLU A 433 -41.22 22.91 -0.91
N SER A 434 -42.50 22.87 -1.30
CA SER A 434 -43.20 24.05 -1.83
C SER A 434 -43.29 25.20 -0.82
N HIS A 435 -43.38 24.92 0.48
CA HIS A 435 -43.38 25.94 1.52
C HIS A 435 -42.00 26.61 1.62
N LEU A 436 -40.92 25.81 1.55
CA LEU A 436 -39.54 26.29 1.61
C LEU A 436 -39.25 27.31 0.50
N TYR A 437 -39.71 27.05 -0.73
CA TYR A 437 -39.50 27.96 -1.86
C TYR A 437 -40.35 29.24 -1.82
N ASN A 438 -41.46 29.23 -1.10
CA ASN A 438 -42.38 30.37 -1.00
C ASN A 438 -42.09 31.28 0.21
N LEU A 439 -41.05 30.98 1.00
CA LEU A 439 -40.59 31.88 2.06
C LEU A 439 -40.06 33.19 1.47
N ASP A 440 -40.18 34.28 2.23
CA ASP A 440 -39.59 35.58 1.87
C ASP A 440 -38.08 35.58 2.11
N TRP A 441 -37.35 34.89 1.23
CA TRP A 441 -35.89 34.75 1.31
C TRP A 441 -35.17 36.10 1.30
N LYS A 442 -35.74 37.12 0.65
CA LYS A 442 -35.17 38.47 0.65
C LYS A 442 -35.14 39.06 2.07
N ASN A 443 -36.23 38.93 2.81
CA ASN A 443 -36.31 39.39 4.20
C ASN A 443 -35.45 38.52 5.14
N ILE A 444 -35.48 37.19 4.97
CA ILE A 444 -34.63 36.27 5.76
C ILE A 444 -33.14 36.62 5.57
N CYS A 445 -32.69 36.83 4.32
CA CYS A 445 -31.31 37.23 4.04
C CYS A 445 -30.96 38.61 4.61
N GLN A 446 -31.90 39.57 4.60
CA GLN A 446 -31.68 40.88 5.23
C GLN A 446 -31.53 40.78 6.74
N SER A 447 -32.38 39.99 7.41
CA SER A 447 -32.30 39.81 8.87
C SER A 447 -31.00 39.15 9.34
N ALA A 448 -30.40 38.28 8.53
CA ALA A 448 -29.10 37.67 8.83
C ALA A 448 -27.98 38.72 9.04
N SER A 449 -28.04 39.86 8.34
CA SER A 449 -27.05 40.94 8.47
C SER A 449 -27.11 41.70 9.81
N LEU A 450 -28.15 41.47 10.61
CA LEU A 450 -28.37 42.12 11.91
C LEU A 450 -28.09 41.18 13.10
N ALA A 451 -27.64 39.95 12.85
CA ALA A 451 -27.44 38.94 13.88
C ALA A 451 -26.28 39.28 14.83
N LEU A 452 -26.35 38.77 16.07
CA LEU A 452 -25.32 38.99 17.06
C LEU A 452 -24.06 38.17 16.71
N VAL A 453 -22.90 38.81 16.86
CA VAL A 453 -21.60 38.15 16.70
C VAL A 453 -21.15 37.61 18.07
N PRO A 454 -20.77 36.33 18.16
CA PRO A 454 -20.26 35.76 19.40
C PRO A 454 -18.95 36.42 19.83
N SER A 455 -18.71 36.49 21.15
CA SER A 455 -17.42 36.95 21.67
C SER A 455 -16.27 36.01 21.32
N GLU A 456 -15.01 36.48 21.40
CA GLU A 456 -13.83 35.67 21.07
C GLU A 456 -13.72 34.37 21.91
N ASN A 457 -14.26 34.34 23.13
CA ASN A 457 -14.21 33.19 24.04
C ASN A 457 -15.45 32.30 23.99
N TRP A 458 -16.43 32.62 23.14
CA TRP A 458 -17.72 31.94 23.10
C TRP A 458 -17.60 30.43 22.86
N ALA A 459 -16.70 29.99 21.97
CA ALA A 459 -16.55 28.57 21.66
C ALA A 459 -16.17 27.75 22.90
N TYR A 460 -15.27 28.26 23.74
CA TYR A 460 -14.86 27.60 24.98
C TYR A 460 -15.95 27.62 26.05
N GLN A 461 -16.75 28.69 26.12
CA GLN A 461 -17.94 28.72 26.99
C GLN A 461 -18.97 27.67 26.56
N ASN A 462 -19.20 27.51 25.25
CA ASN A 462 -20.10 26.49 24.73
C ASN A 462 -19.59 25.07 24.99
N ILE A 463 -18.27 24.84 24.87
CA ILE A 463 -17.64 23.57 25.25
C ILE A 463 -17.85 23.31 26.75
N LYS A 464 -17.66 24.31 27.63
CA LYS A 464 -17.95 24.19 29.06
C LYS A 464 -19.39 23.74 29.31
N GLN A 465 -20.37 24.44 28.71
CA GLN A 465 -21.79 24.10 28.84
C GLN A 465 -22.08 22.66 28.38
N LYS A 466 -21.55 22.25 27.23
CA LYS A 466 -21.74 20.88 26.69
C LYS A 466 -21.16 19.79 27.58
N LEU A 467 -20.05 20.08 28.26
CA LEU A 467 -19.42 19.18 29.22
C LEU A 467 -20.10 19.21 30.60
N GLY A 468 -21.07 20.10 30.82
CA GLY A 468 -21.72 20.29 32.11
C GLY A 468 -20.87 21.04 33.13
N ILE A 469 -19.89 21.82 32.66
CA ILE A 469 -19.05 22.69 33.49
C ILE A 469 -19.82 23.98 33.79
N PRO A 470 -20.04 24.35 35.07
CA PRO A 470 -20.68 25.62 35.40
C PRO A 470 -19.80 26.81 34.99
N GLU A 471 -20.42 27.87 34.47
CA GLU A 471 -19.70 29.01 33.88
C GLU A 471 -18.90 29.82 34.90
N ASP A 472 -19.36 29.87 36.16
CA ASP A 472 -18.69 30.55 37.26
C ASP A 472 -17.46 29.81 37.78
N LYS A 473 -17.26 28.55 37.36
CA LYS A 473 -16.20 27.69 37.89
C LYS A 473 -14.92 27.78 37.07
N LYS A 474 -13.81 27.85 37.81
CA LYS A 474 -12.46 27.60 37.28
C LYS A 474 -12.27 26.10 37.04
N VAL A 475 -11.40 25.74 36.10
CA VAL A 475 -11.22 24.36 35.64
C VAL A 475 -9.83 23.85 36.02
N ILE A 476 -9.78 22.74 36.74
CA ILE A 476 -8.57 21.97 36.97
C ILE A 476 -8.57 20.80 35.99
N LEU A 477 -7.56 20.72 35.13
CA LEU A 477 -7.33 19.54 34.31
C LEU A 477 -6.47 18.53 35.08
N TYR A 478 -6.99 17.33 35.30
CA TYR A 478 -6.22 16.21 35.79
C TYR A 478 -5.89 15.25 34.64
N ALA A 479 -4.61 15.16 34.28
CA ALA A 479 -4.14 14.35 33.15
C ALA A 479 -2.87 13.57 33.53
N PRO A 480 -3.03 12.36 34.11
CA PRO A 480 -1.91 11.57 34.60
C PRO A 480 -1.29 10.67 33.52
N THR A 481 -0.14 10.10 33.85
CA THR A 481 0.52 9.05 33.07
C THR A 481 -0.26 7.73 33.13
N TYR A 482 -0.35 7.07 31.97
CA TYR A 482 -0.84 5.70 31.86
C TYR A 482 -0.05 4.71 32.74
N ARG A 483 -0.77 3.90 33.55
CA ARG A 483 -0.19 2.83 34.38
C ARG A 483 -0.60 1.45 33.88
N GLU A 484 -1.91 1.20 33.85
CA GLU A 484 -2.50 -0.09 33.49
C GLU A 484 -3.83 0.13 32.77
N ARG A 485 -4.34 -0.90 32.07
CA ARG A 485 -5.61 -0.83 31.35
C ARG A 485 -6.79 -1.06 32.31
N GLY A 486 -7.87 -0.30 32.13
CA GLY A 486 -9.13 -0.49 32.85
C GLY A 486 -9.54 0.70 33.71
N PRO A 487 -10.59 0.54 34.55
CA PRO A 487 -11.07 1.61 35.41
C PRO A 487 -10.04 1.98 36.49
N ILE A 488 -9.83 3.28 36.74
CA ILE A 488 -8.88 3.77 37.75
C ILE A 488 -9.56 4.69 38.77
N SER A 489 -9.00 4.73 39.98
CA SER A 489 -9.35 5.71 41.01
C SER A 489 -8.40 6.91 40.98
N LEU A 490 -8.89 8.07 41.38
CA LEU A 490 -8.04 9.24 41.59
C LEU A 490 -7.13 9.00 42.81
N PRO A 491 -5.85 9.40 42.75
CA PRO A 491 -4.90 9.19 43.84
C PRO A 491 -5.08 10.18 45.01
N PHE A 492 -6.11 11.00 44.96
CA PHE A 492 -6.51 11.95 45.99
C PHE A 492 -8.05 12.00 46.09
N ASN A 493 -8.56 12.54 47.19
CA ASN A 493 -9.99 12.76 47.39
C ASN A 493 -10.45 14.08 46.73
N PRO A 494 -11.12 14.05 45.56
CA PRO A 494 -11.50 15.29 44.85
C PRO A 494 -12.51 16.13 45.63
N ALA A 495 -13.43 15.51 46.38
CA ALA A 495 -14.43 16.23 47.18
C ALA A 495 -13.79 16.95 48.38
N ARG A 496 -12.66 16.44 48.89
CA ARG A 496 -11.88 17.15 49.91
C ARG A 496 -11.12 18.31 49.30
N LEU A 497 -10.47 18.11 48.14
CA LEU A 497 -9.76 19.16 47.42
C LEU A 497 -10.69 20.34 47.11
N LEU A 498 -11.81 20.08 46.43
CA LEU A 498 -12.75 21.11 46.01
C LEU A 498 -13.34 21.90 47.19
N ARG A 499 -13.55 21.25 48.35
CA ARG A 499 -13.97 21.96 49.57
C ARG A 499 -12.91 22.91 50.11
N HIS A 500 -11.62 22.56 50.03
CA HIS A 500 -10.53 23.47 50.41
C HIS A 500 -10.42 24.66 49.46
N LEU A 501 -10.83 24.47 48.21
CA LEU A 501 -10.91 25.51 47.19
C LEU A 501 -12.27 26.23 47.17
N ASN A 502 -13.00 26.24 48.29
CA ASN A 502 -14.32 26.87 48.45
C ASN A 502 -15.37 26.47 47.39
N ASN A 503 -15.17 25.33 46.71
CA ASN A 503 -15.94 24.88 45.55
C ASN A 503 -15.98 25.90 44.40
N GLU A 504 -14.92 26.71 44.22
CA GLU A 504 -14.75 27.62 43.08
C GLU A 504 -14.29 26.89 41.81
N TYR A 505 -13.80 25.66 41.95
CA TYR A 505 -13.25 24.87 40.86
C TYR A 505 -14.13 23.66 40.53
N VAL A 506 -14.00 23.18 39.29
CA VAL A 506 -14.39 21.85 38.84
C VAL A 506 -13.14 21.09 38.40
N ILE A 507 -13.13 19.77 38.54
CA ILE A 507 -12.05 18.94 38.00
C ILE A 507 -12.54 18.28 36.72
N ILE A 508 -11.78 18.39 35.65
CA ILE A 508 -11.97 17.57 34.44
C ILE A 508 -10.84 16.56 34.33
N THR A 509 -11.13 15.34 33.89
CA THR A 509 -10.10 14.30 33.73
C THR A 509 -9.86 13.99 32.26
N LYS A 510 -8.60 13.92 31.86
CA LYS A 510 -8.19 13.39 30.55
C LYS A 510 -7.22 12.23 30.77
N LEU A 511 -7.79 11.04 30.91
CA LEU A 511 -7.00 9.82 31.15
C LEU A 511 -6.49 9.25 29.82
N HIS A 512 -5.64 8.21 29.91
CA HIS A 512 -5.26 7.46 28.71
C HIS A 512 -6.48 6.80 28.08
N TYR A 513 -6.50 6.64 26.76
CA TYR A 513 -7.66 6.12 26.03
C TYR A 513 -8.08 4.68 26.42
N LEU A 514 -7.19 3.96 27.14
CA LEU A 514 -7.41 2.62 27.70
C LEU A 514 -7.96 2.63 29.14
N ASN A 515 -8.25 3.81 29.69
CA ASN A 515 -8.75 4.01 31.04
C ASN A 515 -10.11 4.70 31.04
N SER A 516 -10.79 4.56 32.18
CA SER A 516 -11.99 5.31 32.56
C SER A 516 -11.96 5.56 34.07
N LEU A 517 -12.75 6.51 34.57
CA LEU A 517 -12.94 6.61 36.01
C LEU A 517 -13.72 5.40 36.56
N GLN A 518 -13.27 4.85 37.68
CA GLN A 518 -13.90 3.71 38.35
C GLN A 518 -15.27 4.04 38.96
N ARG A 519 -15.48 5.31 39.34
CA ARG A 519 -16.73 5.82 39.89
C ARG A 519 -16.91 7.29 39.53
N GLU A 520 -18.15 7.74 39.56
CA GLU A 520 -18.47 9.16 39.43
C GLU A 520 -18.16 9.91 40.72
N TYR A 521 -17.72 11.16 40.59
CA TYR A 521 -17.52 12.08 41.70
C TYR A 521 -18.27 13.37 41.43
N LYS A 522 -18.86 13.94 42.48
CA LYS A 522 -19.50 15.26 42.38
C LYS A 522 -18.47 16.31 41.96
N ASN A 523 -18.81 17.13 40.96
CA ASN A 523 -17.95 18.17 40.38
C ASN A 523 -16.63 17.65 39.80
N VAL A 524 -16.61 16.38 39.36
CA VAL A 524 -15.54 15.83 38.52
C VAL A 524 -16.17 15.32 37.23
N ILE A 525 -15.65 15.75 36.09
CA ILE A 525 -16.20 15.43 34.77
C ILE A 525 -15.16 14.61 34.00
N ASP A 526 -15.55 13.41 33.55
CA ASP A 526 -14.66 12.56 32.75
C ASP A 526 -14.66 12.98 31.28
N CYS A 527 -13.57 13.60 30.85
CA CYS A 527 -13.34 14.03 29.46
C CYS A 527 -12.39 13.08 28.72
N THR A 528 -12.22 11.84 29.18
CA THR A 528 -11.30 10.88 28.55
C THR A 528 -11.70 10.58 27.10
N SER A 529 -13.00 10.31 26.88
CA SER A 529 -13.57 10.00 25.55
C SER A 529 -14.21 11.20 24.84
N THR A 530 -14.37 12.33 25.53
CA THR A 530 -15.09 13.51 25.05
C THR A 530 -14.14 14.71 24.97
N ALA A 531 -14.27 15.52 23.92
CA ALA A 531 -13.46 16.70 23.62
C ALA A 531 -11.97 16.49 23.25
N ASP A 532 -11.47 17.44 22.47
CA ASP A 532 -10.09 17.54 22.00
C ASP A 532 -9.17 18.00 23.13
N LEU A 533 -7.98 17.40 23.22
CA LEU A 533 -7.03 17.69 24.29
C LEU A 533 -6.55 19.15 24.28
N ALA A 534 -6.34 19.76 23.11
CA ALA A 534 -5.92 21.15 23.01
C ALA A 534 -7.02 22.09 23.56
N ASP A 535 -8.28 21.79 23.29
CA ASP A 535 -9.41 22.57 23.81
C ASP A 535 -9.51 22.44 25.34
N LEU A 536 -9.32 21.23 25.89
CA LEU A 536 -9.29 21.01 27.34
C LEU A 536 -8.14 21.77 28.02
N MET A 537 -6.94 21.78 27.41
CA MET A 537 -5.78 22.51 27.93
C MET A 537 -6.00 24.03 27.90
N LYS A 538 -6.55 24.57 26.80
CA LYS A 538 -6.88 26.00 26.69
C LYS A 538 -7.96 26.42 27.70
N MET A 539 -8.93 25.56 27.96
CA MET A 539 -10.01 25.81 28.91
C MET A 539 -9.57 25.69 30.38
N ALA A 540 -8.58 24.86 30.68
CA ALA A 540 -8.10 24.64 32.04
C ALA A 540 -7.36 25.86 32.58
N ASP A 541 -7.60 26.21 33.85
CA ASP A 541 -6.87 27.24 34.56
C ASP A 541 -5.60 26.67 35.20
N ILE A 542 -5.62 25.40 35.62
CA ILE A 542 -4.52 24.71 36.31
C ILE A 542 -4.43 23.27 35.79
N LEU A 543 -3.21 22.77 35.60
CA LEU A 543 -2.94 21.35 35.35
C LEU A 543 -2.49 20.66 36.64
N ILE A 544 -3.15 19.54 37.01
CA ILE A 544 -2.57 18.52 37.88
C ILE A 544 -2.14 17.34 37.00
N SER A 545 -0.86 16.98 37.08
CA SER A 545 -0.32 15.79 36.41
C SER A 545 0.70 15.09 37.32
N ASP A 546 1.44 14.12 36.79
CA ASP A 546 2.44 13.33 37.53
C ASP A 546 3.78 13.26 36.77
N TYR A 547 3.96 12.25 35.91
CA TYR A 547 5.11 11.99 35.07
C TYR A 547 4.72 12.05 33.59
N SER A 548 3.63 12.74 33.24
CA SER A 548 3.17 12.85 31.87
C SER A 548 4.03 13.83 31.09
N SER A 549 4.41 13.47 29.86
CA SER A 549 5.05 14.42 28.95
C SER A 549 4.11 15.57 28.55
N LEU A 550 2.79 15.40 28.75
CA LEU A 550 1.79 16.45 28.53
C LEU A 550 2.08 17.73 29.34
N VAL A 551 2.78 17.61 30.46
CA VAL A 551 3.23 18.76 31.26
C VAL A 551 4.02 19.75 30.41
N LEU A 552 4.85 19.25 29.49
CA LEU A 552 5.64 20.08 28.60
C LEU A 552 4.76 20.82 27.57
N ASP A 553 3.74 20.14 27.04
CA ASP A 553 2.81 20.73 26.09
C ASP A 553 1.98 21.84 26.75
N PHE A 554 1.47 21.59 27.98
CA PHE A 554 0.67 22.54 28.74
C PHE A 554 1.48 23.77 29.19
N ALA A 555 2.78 23.59 29.47
CA ALA A 555 3.67 24.68 29.87
C ALA A 555 3.68 25.85 28.88
N VAL A 556 3.47 25.58 27.59
CA VAL A 556 3.41 26.60 26.52
C VAL A 556 2.25 27.59 26.73
N LEU A 557 1.19 27.21 27.44
CA LEU A 557 0.08 28.11 27.78
C LEU A 557 0.42 29.07 28.95
N ASN A 558 1.58 28.92 29.59
CA ASN A 558 2.05 29.72 30.72
C ASN A 558 1.02 29.80 31.87
N LYS A 559 0.45 28.63 32.21
CA LYS A 559 -0.52 28.45 33.29
C LYS A 559 0.08 27.59 34.42
N PRO A 560 -0.43 27.70 35.65
CA PRO A 560 0.07 26.91 36.78
C PRO A 560 0.00 25.39 36.55
N ILE A 561 1.08 24.72 36.95
CA ILE A 561 1.23 23.26 36.90
C ILE A 561 1.52 22.75 38.31
N ILE A 562 0.81 21.69 38.72
CA ILE A 562 1.05 20.94 39.94
C ILE A 562 1.39 19.50 39.55
N LEU A 563 2.54 19.00 40.03
CA LEU A 563 2.94 17.61 39.87
C LEU A 563 2.61 16.84 41.14
N PHE A 564 1.69 15.90 41.05
CA PHE A 564 1.30 15.01 42.13
C PHE A 564 1.92 13.62 41.95
N GLN A 565 3.14 13.46 42.47
CA GLN A 565 4.03 12.31 42.32
C GLN A 565 3.98 11.38 43.55
N TYR A 566 2.79 10.90 43.88
CA TYR A 566 2.51 10.11 45.09
C TYR A 566 3.22 8.75 45.16
N ASP A 567 3.73 8.26 44.03
CA ASP A 567 4.39 6.96 43.83
C ASP A 567 5.83 7.10 43.30
N SER A 568 6.49 8.24 43.57
CA SER A 568 7.81 8.60 42.97
C SER A 568 8.87 7.53 43.13
N TYR A 569 8.99 6.95 44.32
CA TYR A 569 9.96 5.89 44.59
C TYR A 569 9.78 4.67 43.67
N ASP A 570 8.57 4.14 43.58
CA ASP A 570 8.26 2.97 42.76
C ASP A 570 8.38 3.29 41.26
N TYR A 571 7.91 4.47 40.87
CA TYR A 571 7.91 4.91 39.48
C TYR A 571 9.33 5.09 38.94
N MET A 572 10.20 5.78 39.69
CA MET A 572 11.59 6.02 39.30
C MET A 572 12.39 4.71 39.21
N ARG A 573 12.12 3.75 40.10
CA ARG A 573 12.77 2.44 40.10
C ARG A 573 12.40 1.60 38.87
N GLN A 574 11.14 1.66 38.42
CA GLN A 574 10.65 0.82 37.32
C GLN A 574 10.85 1.45 35.95
N ARG A 575 10.68 2.76 35.83
CA ARG A 575 10.64 3.46 34.54
C ARG A 575 11.79 4.44 34.35
N GLY A 576 12.09 5.24 35.37
CA GLY A 576 13.06 6.33 35.31
C GLY A 576 12.66 7.48 34.36
N VAL A 577 13.28 8.64 34.57
CA VAL A 577 13.05 9.87 33.80
C VAL A 577 14.37 10.44 33.28
N TYR A 578 14.31 11.34 32.29
CA TYR A 578 15.50 11.95 31.70
C TYR A 578 15.98 13.21 32.44
N PHE A 579 15.09 13.91 33.12
CA PHE A 579 15.39 15.12 33.88
C PHE A 579 14.48 15.20 35.11
N ASP A 580 14.83 16.06 36.07
CA ASP A 580 14.00 16.35 37.23
C ASP A 580 13.20 17.63 37.00
N PHE A 581 11.90 17.60 37.34
CA PHE A 581 11.07 18.79 37.26
C PHE A 581 11.41 19.83 38.34
N GLU A 582 12.08 19.46 39.44
CA GLU A 582 12.57 20.41 40.45
C GLU A 582 13.51 21.48 39.86
N GLU A 583 14.16 21.18 38.73
CA GLU A 583 14.99 22.15 38.02
C GLU A 583 14.18 23.21 37.27
N TYR A 584 12.90 22.97 37.02
CA TYR A 584 12.07 23.77 36.10
C TYR A 584 10.79 24.32 36.72
N LEU A 585 10.25 23.68 37.76
CA LEU A 585 9.04 24.08 38.45
C LEU A 585 9.36 24.40 39.92
N PRO A 586 8.59 25.28 40.57
CA PRO A 586 8.78 25.55 41.99
C PRO A 586 8.59 24.29 42.83
N ALA A 587 9.51 24.01 43.75
CA ALA A 587 9.44 22.83 44.62
C ALA A 587 8.09 22.69 45.37
N ARG A 588 7.45 23.81 45.73
CA ARG A 588 6.12 23.81 46.36
C ARG A 588 4.99 23.25 45.47
N GLN A 589 5.18 23.23 44.16
CA GLN A 589 4.24 22.70 43.17
C GLN A 589 4.53 21.24 42.79
N ILE A 590 5.53 20.62 43.42
CA ILE A 590 5.87 19.20 43.28
C ILE A 590 5.53 18.52 44.61
N ILE A 591 4.54 17.65 44.58
CA ILE A 591 3.87 17.12 45.78
C ILE A 591 3.81 15.60 45.70
N ASP A 592 4.18 14.92 46.78
CA ASP A 592 4.15 13.45 46.91
C ASP A 592 3.11 12.96 47.93
N ARG A 593 2.58 13.83 48.78
CA ARG A 593 1.56 13.49 49.78
C ARG A 593 0.25 14.22 49.53
N GLU A 594 -0.85 13.48 49.59
CA GLU A 594 -2.20 14.01 49.41
C GLU A 594 -2.51 15.21 50.33
N ILE A 595 -2.00 15.19 51.58
CA ILE A 595 -2.23 16.27 52.54
C ILE A 595 -1.61 17.61 52.11
N ASP A 596 -0.51 17.58 51.37
CA ASP A 596 0.20 18.78 50.94
C ASP A 596 -0.51 19.43 49.74
N LEU A 597 -1.22 18.65 48.92
CA LEU A 597 -2.12 19.16 47.89
C LEU A 597 -3.23 20.05 48.49
N TYR A 598 -3.70 19.71 49.70
CA TYR A 598 -4.72 20.47 50.43
C TYR A 598 -4.17 21.70 51.18
N ARG A 599 -2.86 21.74 51.41
CA ARG A 599 -2.18 22.84 52.12
C ARG A 599 -1.54 23.86 51.19
N LEU A 600 -1.43 23.53 49.90
CA LEU A 600 -0.90 24.42 48.89
C LEU A 600 -1.68 25.74 48.87
N ASP A 601 -0.99 26.86 48.65
CA ASP A 601 -1.64 28.14 48.41
C ASP A 601 -2.00 28.27 46.92
N TRP A 602 -3.22 27.85 46.59
CA TRP A 602 -3.73 27.83 45.22
C TRP A 602 -3.91 29.23 44.60
N ASN A 603 -3.93 30.29 45.41
CA ASN A 603 -4.05 31.66 44.93
C ASN A 603 -2.71 32.29 44.53
N SER A 604 -1.59 31.68 44.92
CA SER A 604 -0.25 32.20 44.64
C SER A 604 0.62 31.23 43.84
N LEU A 605 0.01 30.32 43.07
CA LEU A 605 0.75 29.38 42.22
C LEU A 605 1.55 30.13 41.16
N ASP A 606 2.76 29.65 40.91
CA ASP A 606 3.58 30.15 39.81
C ASP A 606 3.08 29.59 38.49
N SER A 607 2.99 30.47 37.50
CA SER A 607 2.59 30.16 36.13
C SER A 607 3.72 30.38 35.13
N ASP A 608 4.88 30.92 35.55
CA ASP A 608 6.04 31.13 34.68
C ASP A 608 6.71 29.80 34.35
N ASN A 609 6.41 29.31 33.15
CA ASN A 609 6.99 28.09 32.62
C ASN A 609 8.09 28.37 31.58
N ASN A 610 8.62 29.60 31.48
CA ASN A 610 9.54 29.99 30.41
C ASN A 610 10.77 29.09 30.31
N LYS A 611 11.31 28.64 31.44
CA LYS A 611 12.46 27.73 31.46
C LYS A 611 12.12 26.37 30.83
N LEU A 612 10.93 25.81 31.08
CA LEU A 612 10.44 24.60 30.41
C LEU A 612 10.32 24.85 28.91
N VAL A 613 9.66 25.93 28.51
CA VAL A 613 9.40 26.24 27.09
C VAL A 613 10.72 26.44 26.34
N GLN A 614 11.65 27.23 26.86
CA GLN A 614 12.96 27.45 26.23
C GLN A 614 13.80 26.17 26.12
N THR A 615 13.66 25.23 27.04
CA THR A 615 14.45 23.99 27.02
C THR A 615 13.84 22.96 26.06
N PHE A 616 12.52 22.78 26.11
CA PHE A 616 11.84 21.67 25.45
C PHE A 616 11.15 22.10 24.16
N TYR A 617 10.56 23.29 24.10
CA TYR A 617 9.80 23.82 22.96
C TYR A 617 10.28 25.21 22.49
N PRO A 618 11.59 25.44 22.28
CA PRO A 618 12.12 26.77 21.94
C PRO A 618 11.68 27.30 20.57
N LEU A 619 11.18 26.41 19.71
CA LEU A 619 10.81 26.71 18.32
C LEU A 619 9.30 26.93 18.13
N GLU A 620 8.47 26.68 19.14
CA GLU A 620 7.01 26.68 18.97
C GLU A 620 6.45 28.11 18.94
N ASP A 621 5.83 28.47 17.82
CA ASP A 621 5.25 29.79 17.55
C ASP A 621 3.93 29.70 16.76
N GLY A 622 3.34 28.50 16.69
CA GLY A 622 2.11 28.21 15.94
C GLY A 622 2.31 27.97 14.45
N HIS A 623 3.56 27.90 13.95
CA HIS A 623 3.89 27.72 12.54
C HIS A 623 4.82 26.52 12.27
N SER A 624 4.88 25.55 13.19
CA SER A 624 5.76 24.39 13.09
C SER A 624 5.43 23.49 11.90
N THR A 625 4.15 23.31 11.58
CA THR A 625 3.71 22.52 10.41
C THR A 625 4.26 23.09 9.12
N LYS A 626 4.24 24.42 8.98
CA LYS A 626 4.77 25.11 7.79
C LYS A 626 6.29 24.91 7.70
N ARG A 627 7.03 25.15 8.79
CA ARG A 627 8.49 24.91 8.81
C ARG A 627 8.86 23.47 8.46
N ILE A 628 8.12 22.50 9.00
CA ILE A 628 8.31 21.09 8.68
C ILE A 628 8.11 20.87 7.17
N ALA A 629 7.01 21.35 6.61
CA ALA A 629 6.74 21.19 5.18
C ALA A 629 7.80 21.86 4.30
N ASP A 630 8.20 23.09 4.62
CA ASP A 630 9.22 23.86 3.90
C ASP A 630 10.57 23.10 3.87
N VAL A 631 10.97 22.48 4.98
CA VAL A 631 12.22 21.70 5.06
C VAL A 631 12.11 20.33 4.40
N LEU A 632 10.95 19.69 4.47
CA LEU A 632 10.72 18.42 3.79
C LEU A 632 10.70 18.57 2.27
N ALA A 633 10.23 19.74 1.80
CA ALA A 633 10.13 20.14 0.39
C ALA A 633 9.60 18.98 -0.47
N LEU A 634 8.45 18.43 -0.06
CA LEU A 634 7.84 17.31 -0.78
C LEU A 634 7.45 17.79 -2.17
N ASP A 635 7.85 17.02 -3.17
CA ASP A 635 7.60 17.36 -4.56
C ASP A 635 6.13 17.06 -4.90
N ALA A 636 5.34 18.14 -5.01
CA ALA A 636 3.93 18.11 -5.37
C ALA A 636 3.71 17.92 -6.88
N ASP A 637 4.78 17.90 -7.70
CA ASP A 637 4.63 17.67 -9.12
C ASP A 637 3.98 16.30 -9.34
N PRO A 638 2.95 16.23 -10.20
CA PRO A 638 2.26 14.99 -10.50
C PRO A 638 3.21 13.94 -11.04
N ARG A 639 2.90 12.68 -10.80
CA ARG A 639 3.53 11.59 -11.54
C ARG A 639 3.03 11.61 -12.98
N PHE A 640 3.97 11.50 -13.91
CA PHE A 640 3.71 11.34 -15.34
C PHE A 640 3.88 9.88 -15.72
N GLY A 641 2.79 9.11 -15.65
CA GLY A 641 2.81 7.66 -15.85
C GLY A 641 1.87 6.92 -14.91
N LYS A 642 1.27 5.83 -15.40
CA LYS A 642 0.38 4.97 -14.61
C LYS A 642 1.16 3.85 -13.95
N ASP A 643 0.64 3.40 -12.80
CA ASP A 643 0.99 2.10 -12.26
C ASP A 643 0.46 1.01 -13.21
N ILE A 644 1.26 -0.01 -13.51
CA ILE A 644 0.86 -1.14 -14.37
C ILE A 644 0.73 -2.39 -13.50
N ILE A 645 -0.45 -3.01 -13.52
CA ILE A 645 -0.76 -4.22 -12.76
C ILE A 645 -0.95 -5.38 -13.74
N PHE A 646 -0.04 -6.34 -13.72
CA PHE A 646 -0.20 -7.58 -14.49
C PHE A 646 -0.99 -8.62 -13.71
N LEU A 647 -2.00 -9.21 -14.36
CA LEU A 647 -2.71 -10.38 -13.85
C LEU A 647 -2.25 -11.65 -14.57
N ILE A 648 -1.76 -12.62 -13.79
CA ILE A 648 -1.29 -13.91 -14.29
C ILE A 648 -1.82 -15.09 -13.47
N ASN A 649 -1.66 -16.30 -13.98
CA ASN A 649 -2.06 -17.51 -13.27
C ASN A 649 -1.08 -17.88 -12.15
N ASP A 650 0.23 -17.84 -12.42
CA ASP A 650 1.28 -18.38 -11.55
C ASP A 650 2.56 -17.54 -11.60
N LEU A 651 3.16 -17.28 -10.44
CA LEU A 651 4.44 -16.56 -10.32
C LEU A 651 5.66 -17.36 -10.82
N ASN A 652 5.54 -18.66 -11.12
CA ASN A 652 6.63 -19.48 -11.67
C ASN A 652 6.48 -19.77 -13.17
N GLN A 653 5.64 -19.02 -13.87
CA GLN A 653 5.46 -19.24 -15.30
C GLN A 653 6.70 -18.80 -16.10
N ILE A 654 7.12 -19.63 -17.06
CA ILE A 654 8.22 -19.35 -18.00
C ILE A 654 7.65 -19.33 -19.42
N GLY A 655 8.10 -18.39 -20.25
CA GLY A 655 7.69 -18.27 -21.66
C GLY A 655 7.32 -16.83 -22.06
N GLY A 656 6.58 -16.68 -23.16
CA GLY A 656 6.31 -15.38 -23.78
C GLY A 656 5.62 -14.36 -22.86
N ILE A 657 4.76 -14.79 -21.94
CA ILE A 657 4.13 -13.93 -20.93
C ILE A 657 5.19 -13.31 -20.00
N HIS A 658 6.13 -14.11 -19.51
CA HIS A 658 7.20 -13.65 -18.63
C HIS A 658 8.13 -12.69 -19.37
N THR A 659 8.51 -13.02 -20.61
CA THR A 659 9.31 -12.14 -21.46
C THR A 659 8.61 -10.80 -21.71
N PHE A 660 7.31 -10.81 -22.01
CA PHE A 660 6.51 -9.60 -22.20
C PHE A 660 6.48 -8.72 -20.95
N ILE A 661 6.18 -9.31 -19.77
CA ILE A 661 6.16 -8.56 -18.50
C ILE A 661 7.54 -7.94 -18.24
N LYS A 662 8.62 -8.70 -18.39
CA LYS A 662 9.98 -8.18 -18.16
C LYS A 662 10.33 -7.03 -19.10
N ASN A 663 10.02 -7.20 -20.38
CA ASN A 663 10.32 -6.23 -21.41
C ASN A 663 9.52 -4.92 -21.19
N MET A 664 8.21 -5.03 -20.97
CA MET A 664 7.36 -3.89 -20.66
C MET A 664 7.75 -3.23 -19.33
N ALA A 665 8.00 -4.03 -18.28
CA ALA A 665 8.42 -3.51 -16.98
C ALA A 665 9.70 -2.68 -17.11
N LYS A 666 10.72 -3.20 -17.81
CA LYS A 666 11.96 -2.46 -18.07
C LYS A 666 11.69 -1.16 -18.81
N TYR A 667 11.00 -1.22 -19.96
CA TYR A 667 10.72 -0.05 -20.78
C TYR A 667 9.98 1.05 -20.01
N TYR A 668 8.88 0.71 -19.33
CA TYR A 668 8.09 1.70 -18.59
C TYR A 668 8.79 2.19 -17.31
N LYS A 669 9.62 1.35 -16.68
CA LYS A 669 10.43 1.77 -15.51
C LYS A 669 11.52 2.75 -15.92
N GLU A 670 12.26 2.47 -16.99
CA GLU A 670 13.37 3.33 -17.44
C GLU A 670 12.88 4.62 -18.10
N LYS A 671 11.85 4.52 -18.95
CA LYS A 671 11.37 5.66 -19.74
C LYS A 671 10.45 6.60 -18.95
N TYR A 672 9.55 6.03 -18.14
CA TYR A 672 8.46 6.76 -17.49
C TYR A 672 8.49 6.66 -15.95
N ASN A 673 9.42 5.89 -15.38
CA ASN A 673 9.46 5.60 -13.93
C ASN A 673 8.12 5.04 -13.39
N SER A 674 7.40 4.29 -14.22
CA SER A 674 6.15 3.64 -13.82
C SER A 674 6.40 2.61 -12.72
N ARG A 675 5.42 2.46 -11.83
CA ARG A 675 5.41 1.36 -10.86
C ARG A 675 4.79 0.14 -11.48
N ILE A 676 5.41 -1.01 -11.29
CA ILE A 676 5.00 -2.26 -11.93
C ILE A 676 4.70 -3.29 -10.85
N TYR A 677 3.50 -3.88 -10.91
CA TYR A 677 3.03 -4.88 -9.98
C TYR A 677 2.58 -6.15 -10.70
N VAL A 678 2.80 -7.31 -10.09
CA VAL A 678 2.34 -8.59 -10.64
C VAL A 678 1.46 -9.30 -9.60
N LEU A 679 0.21 -9.55 -9.96
CA LEU A 679 -0.74 -10.29 -9.15
C LEU A 679 -1.04 -11.64 -9.80
N ALA A 680 -0.87 -12.72 -9.05
CA ALA A 680 -1.07 -14.08 -9.52
C ALA A 680 -2.22 -14.78 -8.79
N ILE A 681 -2.87 -15.75 -9.44
CA ILE A 681 -3.80 -16.67 -8.76
C ILE A 681 -3.03 -17.56 -7.77
N LYS A 682 -1.90 -18.12 -8.20
CA LYS A 682 -1.11 -19.09 -7.42
C LYS A 682 0.31 -18.60 -7.20
N GLU A 683 0.90 -18.99 -6.07
CA GLU A 683 2.32 -18.75 -5.80
C GLU A 683 3.22 -19.82 -6.43
N PHE A 684 2.76 -21.08 -6.46
CA PHE A 684 3.47 -22.23 -7.03
C PHE A 684 2.54 -23.21 -7.76
N ALA A 685 3.06 -23.83 -8.81
CA ALA A 685 2.44 -24.97 -9.46
C ALA A 685 2.52 -26.20 -8.54
N GLU A 686 1.44 -26.97 -8.43
CA GLU A 686 1.32 -28.12 -7.50
C GLU A 686 2.30 -29.27 -7.82
N ASN A 687 2.88 -29.28 -9.03
CA ASN A 687 3.82 -30.30 -9.50
C ASN A 687 5.00 -29.66 -10.27
N ASN A 688 6.14 -29.43 -9.62
CA ASN A 688 7.50 -29.51 -10.21
C ASN A 688 8.60 -29.18 -9.19
N SER A 689 9.76 -29.82 -9.36
CA SER A 689 10.90 -29.82 -8.43
C SER A 689 11.90 -28.67 -8.60
N GLU A 690 11.65 -27.73 -9.51
CA GLU A 690 12.47 -26.51 -9.69
C GLU A 690 11.59 -25.26 -9.70
N TYR A 691 11.56 -24.55 -8.57
CA TYR A 691 10.83 -23.29 -8.42
C TYR A 691 11.66 -22.15 -9.02
N HIS A 692 11.25 -21.63 -10.17
CA HIS A 692 11.76 -20.37 -10.71
C HIS A 692 10.80 -19.25 -10.35
N VAL A 693 11.00 -18.64 -9.19
CA VAL A 693 10.25 -17.43 -8.81
C VAL A 693 10.54 -16.35 -9.85
N PHE A 694 9.51 -15.77 -10.45
CA PHE A 694 9.66 -14.60 -11.30
C PHE A 694 10.48 -13.55 -10.55
N GLN A 695 11.65 -13.21 -11.10
CA GLN A 695 12.51 -12.15 -10.57
C GLN A 695 12.87 -11.19 -11.69
N SER A 696 12.57 -9.92 -11.45
CA SER A 696 12.95 -8.77 -12.26
C SER A 696 13.27 -7.59 -11.33
N PRO A 697 14.38 -6.86 -11.53
CA PRO A 697 14.67 -5.64 -10.79
C PRO A 697 13.73 -4.48 -11.17
N TYR A 698 12.99 -4.60 -12.27
CA TYR A 698 12.07 -3.57 -12.78
C TYR A 698 10.63 -3.71 -12.25
N ILE A 699 10.36 -4.69 -11.38
CA ILE A 699 9.04 -4.90 -10.79
C ILE A 699 9.12 -4.63 -9.30
N ASP A 700 8.23 -3.75 -8.85
CA ASP A 700 8.22 -3.24 -7.49
C ASP A 700 7.59 -4.24 -6.51
N PHE A 701 6.62 -5.02 -6.98
CA PHE A 701 5.83 -5.87 -6.10
C PHE A 701 5.21 -7.10 -6.78
N TYR A 702 5.18 -8.22 -6.05
CA TYR A 702 4.56 -9.47 -6.47
C TYR A 702 3.62 -9.98 -5.36
N MET A 703 2.42 -10.43 -5.70
CA MET A 703 1.51 -11.05 -4.74
C MET A 703 0.71 -12.19 -5.38
N SER A 704 0.59 -13.29 -4.63
CA SER A 704 -0.34 -14.37 -4.94
C SER A 704 -1.63 -14.22 -4.13
N SER A 705 -2.78 -14.51 -4.75
CA SER A 705 -4.08 -14.50 -4.06
C SER A 705 -4.20 -15.58 -2.97
N GLN A 706 -3.28 -16.56 -2.94
CA GLN A 706 -3.16 -17.57 -1.89
C GLN A 706 -2.52 -17.03 -0.59
N TYR A 707 -1.68 -16.01 -0.68
CA TYR A 707 -0.89 -15.54 0.47
C TYR A 707 -1.68 -14.59 1.38
N LEU A 708 -2.44 -13.67 0.78
CA LEU A 708 -3.22 -12.67 1.50
C LEU A 708 -4.68 -12.73 1.03
N ARG A 709 -5.55 -13.37 1.82
CA ARG A 709 -6.97 -13.53 1.46
C ARG A 709 -7.63 -12.14 1.31
N GLY A 710 -8.21 -11.88 0.14
CA GLY A 710 -8.78 -10.57 -0.20
C GLY A 710 -7.73 -9.53 -0.65
N GLY A 711 -6.46 -9.92 -0.72
CA GLY A 711 -5.33 -9.03 -0.97
C GLY A 711 -5.39 -8.33 -2.31
N CYS A 712 -5.33 -9.14 -3.36
CA CYS A 712 -5.48 -8.69 -4.73
C CYS A 712 -6.82 -7.97 -4.95
N ALA A 713 -7.90 -8.39 -4.27
CA ALA A 713 -9.22 -7.78 -4.41
C ALA A 713 -9.21 -6.30 -3.99
N SER A 714 -8.68 -5.99 -2.81
CA SER A 714 -8.65 -4.60 -2.33
C SER A 714 -7.72 -3.72 -3.15
N ILE A 715 -6.60 -4.27 -3.66
CA ILE A 715 -5.70 -3.53 -4.57
C ILE A 715 -6.44 -3.17 -5.85
N LEU A 716 -7.07 -4.16 -6.50
CA LEU A 716 -7.74 -3.98 -7.79
C LEU A 716 -8.96 -3.06 -7.73
N GLN A 717 -9.70 -3.07 -6.61
CA GLN A 717 -10.87 -2.19 -6.43
C GLN A 717 -10.53 -0.72 -6.14
N ASN A 718 -9.28 -0.43 -5.79
CA ASN A 718 -8.86 0.92 -5.36
C ASN A 718 -7.63 1.41 -6.14
N THR A 719 -7.28 0.76 -7.25
CA THR A 719 -6.18 1.18 -8.10
C THR A 719 -6.64 2.23 -9.11
N ASP A 720 -5.81 3.24 -9.30
CA ASP A 720 -5.88 4.20 -10.39
C ASP A 720 -4.99 3.81 -11.59
N GLY A 721 -4.33 2.66 -11.52
CA GLY A 721 -3.42 2.11 -12.53
C GLY A 721 -4.12 1.39 -13.69
N ILE A 722 -3.32 0.99 -14.69
CA ILE A 722 -3.77 0.14 -15.79
C ILE A 722 -3.58 -1.33 -15.43
N VAL A 723 -4.66 -2.11 -15.51
CA VAL A 723 -4.63 -3.55 -15.27
C VAL A 723 -4.49 -4.27 -16.60
N ILE A 724 -3.43 -5.06 -16.77
CA ILE A 724 -3.19 -5.88 -17.96
C ILE A 724 -3.31 -7.35 -17.59
N SER A 725 -4.39 -7.98 -18.04
CA SER A 725 -4.64 -9.39 -17.81
C SER A 725 -4.11 -10.21 -18.99
N LEU A 726 -3.09 -11.03 -18.75
CA LEU A 726 -2.37 -11.74 -19.83
C LEU A 726 -2.95 -13.14 -20.11
N GLN A 727 -3.95 -13.56 -19.33
CA GLN A 727 -4.58 -14.89 -19.42
C GLN A 727 -6.06 -14.81 -19.05
N PHE A 728 -6.92 -15.46 -19.84
CA PHE A 728 -8.37 -15.47 -19.60
C PHE A 728 -8.76 -16.07 -18.25
N SER A 729 -8.04 -17.09 -17.78
CA SER A 729 -8.28 -17.67 -16.45
C SER A 729 -7.92 -16.73 -15.31
N ALA A 730 -6.84 -15.94 -15.45
CA ALA A 730 -6.48 -14.90 -14.49
C ALA A 730 -7.54 -13.80 -14.48
N HIS A 731 -7.98 -13.36 -15.66
CA HIS A 731 -9.09 -12.42 -15.80
C HIS A 731 -10.35 -12.93 -15.13
N LEU A 732 -10.78 -14.15 -15.47
CA LEU A 732 -11.98 -14.80 -14.93
C LEU A 732 -11.95 -14.86 -13.39
N HIS A 733 -10.77 -15.07 -12.79
CA HIS A 733 -10.60 -15.09 -11.34
C HIS A 733 -10.74 -13.70 -10.70
N PHE A 734 -10.16 -12.66 -11.31
CA PHE A 734 -10.05 -11.32 -10.73
C PHE A 734 -11.11 -10.32 -11.18
N GLN A 735 -11.81 -10.54 -12.30
CA GLN A 735 -12.71 -9.59 -12.97
C GLN A 735 -13.79 -8.97 -12.06
N LYS A 736 -14.29 -9.71 -11.07
CA LYS A 736 -15.25 -9.21 -10.07
C LYS A 736 -14.71 -8.03 -9.23
N TYR A 737 -13.40 -7.82 -9.23
CA TYR A 737 -12.71 -6.74 -8.53
C TYR A 737 -12.28 -5.59 -9.46
N LEU A 738 -12.51 -5.72 -10.77
CA LEU A 738 -12.07 -4.77 -11.80
C LEU A 738 -13.18 -3.76 -12.18
N SER A 739 -14.22 -3.64 -11.37
CA SER A 739 -15.29 -2.67 -11.63
C SER A 739 -14.73 -1.25 -11.55
N GLY A 740 -14.80 -0.50 -12.66
CA GLY A 740 -14.23 0.85 -12.78
C GLY A 740 -12.71 0.89 -12.98
N ALA A 741 -12.02 -0.25 -13.02
CA ALA A 741 -10.59 -0.30 -13.28
C ALA A 741 -10.31 -0.31 -14.79
N LYS A 742 -9.34 0.51 -15.23
CA LYS A 742 -8.87 0.57 -16.62
C LYS A 742 -8.16 -0.73 -16.98
N THR A 743 -8.81 -1.59 -17.76
CA THR A 743 -8.42 -2.98 -17.90
C THR A 743 -8.27 -3.40 -19.35
N VAL A 744 -7.09 -3.93 -19.67
CA VAL A 744 -6.77 -4.55 -20.95
C VAL A 744 -6.69 -6.07 -20.76
N LEU A 745 -7.51 -6.81 -21.50
CA LEU A 745 -7.43 -8.26 -21.58
C LEU A 745 -6.63 -8.64 -22.81
N MET A 746 -5.52 -9.37 -22.65
CA MET A 746 -4.62 -9.76 -23.73
C MET A 746 -4.53 -11.28 -23.83
N PHE A 747 -4.66 -11.81 -25.06
CA PHE A 747 -4.53 -13.24 -25.31
C PHE A 747 -3.17 -13.56 -25.95
N HIS A 748 -2.38 -14.40 -25.28
CA HIS A 748 -1.02 -14.77 -25.72
C HIS A 748 -0.92 -16.11 -26.48
N GLY A 749 -2.05 -16.74 -26.81
CA GLY A 749 -2.11 -18.00 -27.57
C GLY A 749 -2.48 -17.82 -29.04
N ASP A 750 -2.55 -18.93 -29.80
CA ASP A 750 -3.06 -18.90 -31.17
C ASP A 750 -4.60 -18.90 -31.18
N VAL A 751 -5.19 -18.01 -31.97
CA VAL A 751 -6.64 -17.89 -32.14
C VAL A 751 -7.24 -19.12 -32.83
N LYS A 752 -6.48 -19.82 -33.69
CA LYS A 752 -6.94 -21.05 -34.34
C LYS A 752 -7.41 -22.08 -33.32
N ASP A 753 -6.71 -22.19 -32.19
CA ASP A 753 -7.02 -23.12 -31.09
C ASP A 753 -8.28 -22.72 -30.28
N ILE A 754 -8.66 -21.43 -30.31
CA ILE A 754 -9.94 -20.95 -29.76
C ILE A 754 -11.09 -21.38 -30.67
N ILE A 755 -10.93 -21.23 -31.99
CA ILE A 755 -11.98 -21.50 -32.97
C ILE A 755 -12.20 -23.00 -33.17
N SER A 756 -11.11 -23.78 -33.25
CA SER A 756 -11.17 -25.24 -33.41
C SER A 756 -11.71 -25.96 -32.18
N GLN A 757 -11.77 -25.28 -31.03
CA GLN A 757 -12.15 -25.80 -29.72
C GLN A 757 -11.28 -26.95 -29.19
N GLU A 758 -10.13 -27.24 -29.82
CA GLU A 758 -9.27 -28.37 -29.44
C GLU A 758 -8.57 -28.15 -28.09
N MET A 759 -8.01 -26.95 -27.86
CA MET A 759 -7.30 -26.60 -26.61
C MET A 759 -8.00 -25.51 -25.79
N TYR A 760 -8.70 -24.58 -26.44
CA TYR A 760 -9.30 -23.41 -25.79
C TYR A 760 -10.82 -23.32 -25.99
N GLY A 761 -11.50 -24.44 -26.22
CA GLY A 761 -12.95 -24.50 -26.46
C GLY A 761 -13.83 -23.65 -25.51
N PRO A 762 -13.59 -23.62 -24.19
CA PRO A 762 -14.37 -22.78 -23.27
C PRO A 762 -14.20 -21.27 -23.51
N HIS A 763 -13.09 -20.82 -24.07
CA HIS A 763 -12.73 -19.40 -24.16
C HIS A 763 -13.67 -18.63 -25.09
N LEU A 764 -14.06 -19.22 -26.23
CA LEU A 764 -15.01 -18.58 -27.15
C LEU A 764 -16.40 -18.44 -26.50
N GLY A 765 -16.82 -19.47 -25.77
CA GLY A 765 -18.03 -19.41 -24.94
C GLY A 765 -17.91 -18.33 -23.88
N TRP A 766 -16.78 -18.22 -23.19
CA TRP A 766 -16.59 -17.21 -22.16
C TRP A 766 -16.70 -15.78 -22.68
N LEU A 767 -16.18 -15.50 -23.88
CA LEU A 767 -16.32 -14.20 -24.53
C LEU A 767 -17.77 -13.92 -24.95
N ASN A 768 -18.43 -14.88 -25.63
CA ASN A 768 -19.75 -14.66 -26.22
C ASN A 768 -20.91 -14.77 -25.23
N GLU A 769 -20.77 -15.55 -24.17
CA GLU A 769 -21.81 -15.71 -23.15
C GLU A 769 -21.73 -14.63 -22.06
N GLY A 770 -20.73 -13.76 -22.10
CA GLY A 770 -20.52 -12.70 -21.11
C GLY A 770 -19.89 -13.20 -19.80
N ASN A 771 -19.29 -14.40 -19.80
CA ASN A 771 -18.59 -14.92 -18.62
C ASN A 771 -17.28 -14.15 -18.33
N LEU A 772 -16.68 -13.54 -19.36
CA LEU A 772 -15.60 -12.55 -19.22
C LEU A 772 -16.19 -11.14 -19.33
N TYR A 773 -16.03 -10.34 -18.28
CA TYR A 773 -16.54 -8.98 -18.13
C TYR A 773 -15.52 -8.08 -17.41
N ASN A 774 -15.83 -6.79 -17.22
CA ASN A 774 -14.91 -5.79 -16.62
C ASN A 774 -13.54 -5.70 -17.32
N TYR A 775 -13.56 -5.55 -18.64
CA TYR A 775 -12.42 -5.14 -19.45
C TYR A 775 -12.86 -4.11 -20.50
N ASP A 776 -11.96 -3.18 -20.83
CA ASP A 776 -12.19 -2.08 -21.77
C ASP A 776 -11.74 -2.45 -23.18
N LYS A 777 -10.61 -3.17 -23.30
CA LYS A 777 -10.06 -3.66 -24.56
C LYS A 777 -9.70 -5.14 -24.48
N LEU A 778 -9.93 -5.85 -25.58
CA LEU A 778 -9.45 -7.21 -25.83
C LEU A 778 -8.37 -7.15 -26.92
N LEU A 779 -7.11 -7.40 -26.56
CA LEU A 779 -5.99 -7.36 -27.47
C LEU A 779 -5.51 -8.75 -27.87
N LEU A 780 -5.25 -8.91 -29.16
CA LEU A 780 -4.56 -10.04 -29.76
C LEU A 780 -3.15 -9.63 -30.23
N LEU A 781 -2.31 -10.60 -30.54
CA LEU A 781 -0.92 -10.36 -30.91
C LEU A 781 -0.74 -9.92 -32.37
N THR A 782 -1.73 -10.17 -33.26
CA THR A 782 -1.64 -9.85 -34.70
C THR A 782 -2.97 -9.38 -35.25
N ASP A 783 -2.94 -8.61 -36.34
CA ASP A 783 -4.15 -8.21 -37.06
C ASP A 783 -4.83 -9.43 -37.72
N SER A 784 -4.03 -10.35 -38.26
CA SER A 784 -4.51 -11.62 -38.80
C SER A 784 -5.34 -12.41 -37.78
N ALA A 785 -4.94 -12.40 -36.49
CA ALA A 785 -5.71 -13.02 -35.42
C ALA A 785 -7.04 -12.30 -35.14
N VAL A 786 -7.08 -10.96 -35.25
CA VAL A 786 -8.30 -10.16 -35.14
C VAL A 786 -9.27 -10.50 -36.26
N GLN A 787 -8.79 -10.51 -37.50
CA GLN A 787 -9.61 -10.84 -38.68
C GLN A 787 -10.19 -12.26 -38.58
N LEU A 788 -9.40 -13.20 -38.04
CA LEU A 788 -9.82 -14.59 -37.87
C LEU A 788 -10.84 -14.76 -36.74
N LEU A 789 -10.65 -14.10 -35.58
CA LEU A 789 -11.54 -14.25 -34.43
C LEU A 789 -12.84 -13.46 -34.56
N SER A 790 -12.79 -12.27 -35.16
CA SER A 790 -13.90 -11.31 -35.21
C SER A 790 -15.23 -11.90 -35.70
N PRO A 791 -15.29 -12.72 -36.76
CA PRO A 791 -16.55 -13.33 -37.23
C PRO A 791 -17.24 -14.24 -36.20
N HIS A 792 -16.47 -14.76 -35.24
CA HIS A 792 -16.96 -15.68 -34.22
C HIS A 792 -17.40 -14.96 -32.93
N LEU A 793 -17.28 -13.63 -32.86
CA LEU A 793 -17.58 -12.83 -31.67
C LEU A 793 -18.88 -12.03 -31.79
N LYS A 794 -19.58 -11.87 -30.66
CA LYS A 794 -20.70 -10.93 -30.53
C LYS A 794 -20.25 -9.47 -30.71
N GLU A 795 -21.15 -8.63 -31.18
CA GLU A 795 -20.89 -7.22 -31.46
C GLU A 795 -20.26 -6.45 -30.30
N GLU A 796 -20.76 -6.66 -29.07
CA GLU A 796 -20.23 -6.02 -27.86
C GLU A 796 -18.75 -6.33 -27.62
N VAL A 797 -18.32 -7.58 -27.89
CA VAL A 797 -16.91 -7.99 -27.75
C VAL A 797 -16.08 -7.49 -28.93
N ARG A 798 -16.63 -7.53 -30.15
CA ARG A 798 -15.96 -7.02 -31.36
C ARG A 798 -15.61 -5.54 -31.24
N ASN A 799 -16.47 -4.74 -30.63
CA ASN A 799 -16.23 -3.30 -30.42
C ASN A 799 -15.03 -3.02 -29.49
N LYS A 800 -14.63 -4.00 -28.69
CA LYS A 800 -13.47 -3.93 -27.78
C LYS A 800 -12.21 -4.59 -28.36
N LEU A 801 -12.34 -5.32 -29.46
CA LEU A 801 -11.26 -6.12 -30.06
C LEU A 801 -10.24 -5.23 -30.77
N GLY A 802 -8.96 -5.53 -30.60
CA GLY A 802 -7.86 -4.90 -31.30
C GLY A 802 -6.60 -5.77 -31.25
N PHE A 803 -5.48 -5.24 -31.75
CA PHE A 803 -4.20 -5.92 -31.70
C PHE A 803 -3.06 -4.98 -31.33
N ILE A 804 -2.10 -5.52 -30.58
CA ILE A 804 -0.77 -4.93 -30.43
C ILE A 804 0.24 -6.08 -30.43
N HIS A 805 1.25 -5.99 -31.29
CA HIS A 805 2.29 -7.00 -31.40
C HIS A 805 3.11 -7.13 -30.11
N ASN A 806 3.78 -8.27 -29.94
CA ASN A 806 4.87 -8.34 -28.97
C ASN A 806 6.14 -7.73 -29.56
N SER A 807 7.05 -7.37 -28.65
CA SER A 807 8.40 -6.90 -28.95
C SER A 807 9.43 -7.69 -28.14
N ILE A 808 10.70 -7.55 -28.50
CA ILE A 808 11.83 -8.07 -27.73
C ILE A 808 12.78 -6.94 -27.34
N GLU A 809 13.50 -7.16 -26.25
CA GLU A 809 14.58 -6.29 -25.78
C GLU A 809 15.88 -6.65 -26.53
N ALA A 810 16.01 -6.17 -27.77
CA ALA A 810 17.21 -6.35 -28.57
C ALA A 810 17.47 -5.12 -29.44
N GLU A 811 18.74 -4.88 -29.75
CA GLU A 811 19.14 -3.96 -30.81
C GLU A 811 19.49 -4.76 -32.06
N TYR A 812 19.32 -4.13 -33.23
CA TYR A 812 19.71 -4.77 -34.48
C TYR A 812 21.23 -4.80 -34.61
N GLN A 813 21.80 -6.00 -34.63
CA GLN A 813 23.23 -6.25 -34.82
C GLN A 813 23.42 -7.49 -35.71
N ALA A 814 23.54 -7.28 -37.02
CA ALA A 814 23.80 -8.37 -37.96
C ALA A 814 25.10 -9.11 -37.63
N ILE A 815 25.04 -10.44 -37.62
CA ILE A 815 26.19 -11.32 -37.40
C ILE A 815 26.44 -12.15 -38.66
N ASP A 816 27.69 -12.22 -39.12
CA ASP A 816 28.10 -13.17 -40.14
C ASP A 816 28.23 -14.57 -39.52
N SER A 817 27.61 -15.58 -40.13
CA SER A 817 27.75 -16.97 -39.67
C SER A 817 28.97 -17.64 -40.30
N HIS A 818 29.59 -18.52 -39.53
CA HIS A 818 30.84 -19.18 -39.88
C HIS A 818 30.62 -20.60 -40.44
N CYS A 819 29.37 -21.08 -40.46
CA CYS A 819 29.00 -22.45 -40.81
C CYS A 819 27.90 -22.46 -41.89
N PRO A 820 28.26 -22.39 -43.18
CA PRO A 820 27.27 -22.38 -44.27
C PRO A 820 26.38 -23.62 -44.25
N ASN A 821 25.07 -23.44 -44.41
CA ASN A 821 23.99 -24.46 -44.38
C ASN A 821 23.64 -24.99 -42.98
N HIS A 822 24.04 -24.29 -41.92
CA HIS A 822 23.56 -24.58 -40.56
C HIS A 822 22.33 -23.73 -40.24
N THR A 823 21.30 -24.35 -39.67
CA THR A 823 20.07 -23.66 -39.26
C THR A 823 19.73 -23.98 -37.80
N ALA A 824 19.25 -22.97 -37.08
CA ALA A 824 18.88 -23.09 -35.68
C ALA A 824 17.40 -23.45 -35.51
N VAL A 825 17.10 -24.28 -34.52
CA VAL A 825 15.77 -24.38 -33.90
C VAL A 825 15.93 -23.95 -32.46
N ILE A 826 15.13 -23.00 -31.99
CA ILE A 826 15.14 -22.56 -30.59
C ILE A 826 13.73 -22.71 -30.02
N SER A 827 13.53 -23.69 -29.14
CA SER A 827 12.20 -23.97 -28.58
C SER A 827 12.26 -24.73 -27.26
N ARG A 828 11.10 -24.85 -26.58
CA ARG A 828 10.93 -25.83 -25.50
C ARG A 828 10.72 -27.19 -26.12
N LEU A 829 11.39 -28.23 -25.60
CA LEU A 829 11.27 -29.60 -26.10
C LEU A 829 10.06 -30.30 -25.46
N ASP A 830 8.86 -29.82 -25.80
CA ASP A 830 7.57 -30.36 -25.39
C ASP A 830 6.63 -30.57 -26.59
N ALA A 831 5.46 -31.16 -26.34
CA ALA A 831 4.54 -31.62 -27.37
C ALA A 831 3.99 -30.47 -28.24
N ASP A 832 3.81 -29.29 -27.64
CA ASP A 832 3.21 -28.13 -28.30
C ASP A 832 4.11 -27.57 -29.43
N LYS A 833 5.43 -27.78 -29.32
CA LYS A 833 6.43 -27.26 -30.26
C LYS A 833 6.68 -28.15 -31.47
N ASN A 834 5.92 -29.25 -31.62
CA ASN A 834 6.00 -30.15 -32.78
C ASN A 834 7.44 -30.62 -33.09
N ILE A 835 8.25 -30.87 -32.06
CA ILE A 835 9.70 -31.11 -32.23
C ILE A 835 10.01 -32.35 -33.10
N PHE A 836 9.10 -33.31 -33.18
CA PHE A 836 9.26 -34.51 -34.02
C PHE A 836 9.11 -34.24 -35.51
N ALA A 837 8.56 -33.10 -35.93
CA ALA A 837 8.61 -32.65 -37.33
C ALA A 837 10.06 -32.51 -37.84
N LEU A 838 11.01 -32.26 -36.93
CA LEU A 838 12.43 -32.22 -37.28
C LEU A 838 12.96 -33.60 -37.72
N ILE A 839 12.39 -34.70 -37.22
CA ILE A 839 12.78 -36.05 -37.64
C ILE A 839 12.37 -36.28 -39.10
N GLU A 840 11.16 -35.88 -39.48
CA GLU A 840 10.70 -35.97 -40.86
C GLU A 840 11.51 -35.05 -41.78
N LEU A 841 11.82 -33.83 -41.35
CA LEU A 841 12.76 -32.95 -42.06
C LEU A 841 14.14 -33.61 -42.24
N GLY A 842 14.67 -34.25 -41.20
CA GLY A 842 15.97 -34.92 -41.26
C GLY A 842 16.00 -36.08 -42.24
N LYS A 843 14.94 -36.89 -42.30
CA LYS A 843 14.79 -37.96 -43.30
C LYS A 843 14.77 -37.41 -44.73
N GLU A 844 14.07 -36.29 -44.94
CA GLU A 844 14.00 -35.65 -46.24
C GLU A 844 15.37 -35.05 -46.65
N ILE A 845 16.09 -34.42 -45.72
CA ILE A 845 17.47 -33.93 -45.94
C ILE A 845 18.39 -35.08 -46.34
N GLN A 846 18.30 -36.22 -45.63
CA GLN A 846 19.07 -37.43 -45.93
C GLN A 846 18.72 -38.00 -47.31
N THR A 847 17.44 -38.06 -47.67
CA THR A 847 16.96 -38.57 -48.96
C THR A 847 17.41 -37.69 -50.12
N LYS A 848 17.38 -36.37 -49.96
CA LYS A 848 17.86 -35.39 -50.96
C LYS A 848 19.39 -35.23 -50.99
N ASN A 849 20.13 -35.88 -50.09
CA ASN A 849 21.58 -35.74 -49.91
C ASN A 849 22.03 -34.26 -49.80
N SER A 850 21.26 -33.47 -49.03
CA SER A 850 21.56 -32.07 -48.78
C SER A 850 22.55 -31.91 -47.63
N ASN A 851 23.40 -30.89 -47.67
CA ASN A 851 24.44 -30.61 -46.67
C ASN A 851 23.94 -29.77 -45.48
N ILE A 852 22.62 -29.74 -45.26
CA ILE A 852 21.99 -28.95 -44.20
C ILE A 852 22.20 -29.62 -42.83
N VAL A 853 22.53 -28.80 -41.83
CA VAL A 853 22.63 -29.21 -40.42
C VAL A 853 21.64 -28.41 -39.58
N VAL A 854 20.80 -29.10 -38.82
CA VAL A 854 19.82 -28.51 -37.91
C VAL A 854 20.35 -28.56 -36.48
N ASN A 855 20.70 -27.41 -35.91
CA ASN A 855 21.14 -27.27 -34.53
C ASN A 855 19.95 -26.92 -33.63
N VAL A 856 19.61 -27.80 -32.70
CA VAL A 856 18.45 -27.64 -31.81
C VAL A 856 18.91 -27.14 -30.44
N TYR A 857 18.48 -25.94 -30.09
CA TYR A 857 18.74 -25.27 -28.82
C TYR A 857 17.47 -25.26 -27.96
N GLY A 858 17.59 -25.72 -26.72
CA GLY A 858 16.47 -25.83 -25.80
C GLY A 858 16.55 -27.02 -24.85
N ASP A 859 15.58 -27.08 -23.95
CA ASP A 859 15.39 -28.22 -23.05
C ASP A 859 13.88 -28.49 -22.87
N GLY A 860 13.53 -29.66 -22.35
CA GLY A 860 12.14 -30.03 -22.12
C GLY A 860 11.93 -31.53 -21.88
N LYS A 861 10.72 -31.87 -21.44
CA LYS A 861 10.33 -33.23 -21.03
C LYS A 861 10.54 -34.30 -22.12
N LEU A 862 10.44 -33.90 -23.40
CA LEU A 862 10.57 -34.82 -24.53
C LEU A 862 12.01 -34.94 -25.06
N LYS A 863 13.00 -34.28 -24.45
CA LYS A 863 14.40 -34.31 -24.90
C LYS A 863 14.96 -35.72 -25.06
N GLY A 864 14.65 -36.62 -24.10
CA GLY A 864 15.11 -38.00 -24.15
C GLY A 864 14.48 -38.80 -25.30
N GLU A 865 13.16 -38.68 -25.46
CA GLU A 865 12.43 -39.33 -26.57
C GLU A 865 12.88 -38.77 -27.93
N PHE A 866 13.16 -37.48 -28.01
CA PHE A 866 13.63 -36.83 -29.22
C PHE A 866 15.05 -37.26 -29.60
N GLN A 867 15.97 -37.39 -28.63
CA GLN A 867 17.31 -37.94 -28.88
C GLN A 867 17.23 -39.39 -29.38
N ALA A 868 16.41 -40.23 -28.75
CA ALA A 868 16.21 -41.61 -29.21
C ALA A 868 15.69 -41.66 -30.65
N ALA A 869 14.73 -40.79 -31.02
CA ALA A 869 14.24 -40.71 -32.39
C ALA A 869 15.32 -40.26 -33.40
N ILE A 870 16.24 -39.36 -33.02
CA ILE A 870 17.39 -38.98 -33.87
C ILE A 870 18.30 -40.20 -34.10
N ASP A 871 18.59 -40.95 -33.04
CA ASP A 871 19.49 -42.11 -33.08
C ASP A 871 18.88 -43.27 -33.89
N ASP A 872 17.61 -43.60 -33.65
CA ASP A 872 16.89 -44.68 -34.32
C ASP A 872 16.75 -44.47 -35.84
N ASN A 873 16.73 -43.22 -36.28
CA ASN A 873 16.66 -42.85 -37.71
C ASN A 873 18.03 -42.52 -38.32
N GLY A 874 19.13 -42.65 -37.56
CA GLY A 874 20.48 -42.39 -38.05
C GLY A 874 20.73 -40.92 -38.45
N LEU A 875 20.09 -39.97 -37.77
CA LEU A 875 20.08 -38.54 -38.14
C LEU A 875 21.13 -37.68 -37.40
N HIS A 876 22.05 -38.29 -36.65
CA HIS A 876 23.01 -37.60 -35.78
C HIS A 876 23.94 -36.59 -36.48
N ASP A 877 24.26 -36.81 -37.76
CA ASP A 877 25.07 -35.89 -38.55
C ASP A 877 24.27 -34.67 -39.06
N ILE A 878 22.94 -34.80 -39.15
CA ILE A 878 21.99 -33.81 -39.66
C ILE A 878 21.37 -33.01 -38.52
N ILE A 879 20.87 -33.66 -37.47
CA ILE A 879 20.17 -33.01 -36.34
C ILE A 879 21.05 -33.08 -35.09
N ARG A 880 21.45 -31.93 -34.57
CA ARG A 880 22.38 -31.81 -33.44
C ARG A 880 21.70 -31.15 -32.25
N LEU A 881 21.51 -31.90 -31.16
CA LEU A 881 21.07 -31.33 -29.89
C LEU A 881 22.20 -30.54 -29.24
N ARG A 882 22.02 -29.23 -29.10
CA ARG A 882 23.00 -28.31 -28.47
C ARG A 882 22.68 -28.00 -27.01
N GLY A 883 21.45 -28.28 -26.57
CA GLY A 883 20.97 -27.96 -25.22
C GLY A 883 20.58 -26.49 -25.07
N PHE A 884 20.37 -26.04 -23.85
CA PHE A 884 19.99 -24.64 -23.57
C PHE A 884 21.20 -23.70 -23.71
N GLU A 885 21.09 -22.71 -24.60
CA GLU A 885 22.07 -21.61 -24.75
C GLU A 885 21.36 -20.27 -24.53
N PRO A 886 21.73 -19.50 -23.49
CA PRO A 886 21.14 -18.19 -23.23
C PRO A 886 21.61 -17.09 -24.18
N ASP A 887 22.80 -17.22 -24.79
CA ASP A 887 23.38 -16.21 -25.68
C ASP A 887 22.95 -16.42 -27.14
N LYS A 888 22.01 -15.59 -27.60
CA LYS A 888 21.50 -15.65 -28.98
C LYS A 888 22.56 -15.31 -30.02
N GLY A 889 23.51 -14.44 -29.69
CA GLY A 889 24.62 -14.09 -30.57
C GLY A 889 25.49 -15.30 -30.88
N LYS A 890 25.78 -16.14 -29.88
CA LYS A 890 26.48 -17.42 -30.09
C LYS A 890 25.68 -18.37 -30.99
N ILE A 891 24.38 -18.51 -30.74
CA ILE A 891 23.52 -19.35 -31.58
C ILE A 891 23.61 -18.92 -33.04
N PHE A 892 23.44 -17.62 -33.32
CA PHE A 892 23.43 -17.09 -34.69
C PHE A 892 24.83 -16.88 -35.30
N THR A 893 25.90 -17.08 -34.54
CA THR A 893 27.27 -17.20 -35.10
C THR A 893 27.49 -18.58 -35.74
N GLU A 894 26.84 -19.61 -35.20
CA GLU A 894 26.94 -21.01 -35.66
C GLU A 894 25.88 -21.41 -36.69
N ASN A 895 24.91 -20.54 -36.97
CA ASN A 895 23.76 -20.82 -37.81
C ASN A 895 23.45 -19.62 -38.74
N ASP A 896 23.20 -19.90 -40.02
CA ASP A 896 22.86 -18.90 -41.03
C ASP A 896 21.40 -18.47 -40.97
N SER A 897 20.54 -19.29 -40.37
CA SER A 897 19.09 -19.10 -40.37
C SER A 897 18.44 -19.72 -39.14
N LEU A 898 17.15 -19.44 -38.98
CA LEU A 898 16.28 -20.09 -37.99
C LEU A 898 15.15 -20.81 -38.71
N ILE A 899 14.84 -22.05 -38.30
CA ILE A 899 13.59 -22.72 -38.68
C ILE A 899 12.63 -22.82 -37.50
N LEU A 900 11.35 -22.60 -37.76
CA LEU A 900 10.27 -22.74 -36.78
C LEU A 900 9.11 -23.55 -37.36
N LEU A 901 9.11 -24.85 -37.06
CA LEU A 901 8.16 -25.85 -37.57
C LEU A 901 7.00 -26.12 -36.59
N SER A 902 6.63 -25.12 -35.80
CA SER A 902 5.55 -25.22 -34.80
C SER A 902 4.22 -25.57 -35.46
N LYS A 903 3.38 -26.37 -34.77
CA LYS A 903 1.98 -26.58 -35.18
C LYS A 903 1.09 -25.39 -34.79
N SER A 904 1.33 -24.84 -33.60
CA SER A 904 0.62 -23.67 -33.04
C SER A 904 1.60 -22.75 -32.34
N GLU A 905 1.44 -21.44 -32.50
CA GLU A 905 2.23 -20.41 -31.84
C GLU A 905 1.42 -19.12 -31.74
N GLY A 906 1.49 -18.43 -30.59
CA GLY A 906 0.80 -17.14 -30.44
C GLY A 906 1.43 -16.03 -31.29
N PHE A 907 2.77 -15.97 -31.34
CA PHE A 907 3.49 -14.91 -32.09
C PHE A 907 4.89 -15.32 -32.57
N GLY A 908 5.65 -16.06 -31.75
CA GLY A 908 6.99 -16.53 -32.13
C GLY A 908 8.09 -15.50 -31.90
N LEU A 909 8.34 -15.12 -30.64
CA LEU A 909 9.38 -14.13 -30.27
C LEU A 909 10.78 -14.46 -30.81
N VAL A 910 11.10 -15.75 -30.95
CA VAL A 910 12.36 -16.24 -31.52
C VAL A 910 12.59 -15.75 -32.96
N LEU A 911 11.54 -15.48 -33.73
CA LEU A 911 11.65 -14.91 -35.07
C LEU A 911 12.26 -13.50 -35.01
N LEU A 912 11.84 -12.69 -34.03
CA LEU A 912 12.44 -11.38 -33.79
C LEU A 912 13.87 -11.49 -33.27
N GLU A 913 14.19 -12.51 -32.46
CA GLU A 913 15.56 -12.77 -31.99
C GLU A 913 16.50 -13.07 -33.18
N ALA A 914 16.02 -13.80 -34.19
CA ALA A 914 16.75 -14.05 -35.43
C ALA A 914 16.95 -12.78 -36.25
N TYR A 915 15.88 -11.98 -36.43
CA TYR A 915 15.97 -10.72 -37.17
C TYR A 915 16.87 -9.69 -36.49
N ALA A 916 16.89 -9.64 -35.16
CA ALA A 916 17.84 -8.79 -34.42
C ALA A 916 19.30 -9.09 -34.80
N HIS A 917 19.59 -10.33 -35.19
CA HIS A 917 20.92 -10.76 -35.63
C HIS A 917 21.09 -10.82 -37.16
N GLY A 918 20.14 -10.26 -37.92
CA GLY A 918 20.14 -10.25 -39.38
C GLY A 918 19.92 -11.62 -40.02
N LYS A 919 19.35 -12.58 -39.29
CA LYS A 919 19.16 -13.95 -39.80
C LYS A 919 17.79 -14.15 -40.43
N PRO A 920 17.71 -14.68 -41.65
CA PRO A 920 16.44 -15.02 -42.26
C PRO A 920 15.82 -16.26 -41.60
N VAL A 921 14.51 -16.41 -41.76
CA VAL A 921 13.74 -17.47 -41.10
C VAL A 921 12.93 -18.32 -42.09
N VAL A 922 12.74 -19.61 -41.79
CA VAL A 922 11.82 -20.50 -42.52
C VAL A 922 10.79 -21.05 -41.55
N VAL A 923 9.51 -20.84 -41.84
CA VAL A 923 8.43 -21.06 -40.87
C VAL A 923 7.26 -21.77 -41.52
N PHE A 924 6.64 -22.71 -40.81
CA PHE A 924 5.37 -23.28 -41.25
C PHE A 924 4.24 -22.25 -41.17
N ASP A 925 3.42 -22.17 -42.21
CA ASP A 925 2.20 -21.36 -42.28
C ASP A 925 1.02 -22.05 -41.55
N SER A 926 1.28 -22.50 -40.33
CA SER A 926 0.35 -23.27 -39.51
C SER A 926 -0.37 -22.42 -38.47
N TYR A 927 0.16 -21.25 -38.10
CA TYR A 927 -0.35 -20.37 -37.04
C TYR A 927 -0.44 -18.90 -37.47
N THR A 928 -1.30 -18.13 -36.80
CA THR A 928 -1.63 -16.75 -37.20
C THR A 928 -0.48 -15.76 -37.09
N GLY A 929 0.48 -16.00 -36.19
CA GLY A 929 1.67 -15.16 -36.01
C GLY A 929 2.71 -15.23 -37.15
N ALA A 930 2.72 -16.33 -37.91
CA ALA A 930 3.79 -16.60 -38.88
C ALA A 930 3.82 -15.56 -40.01
N SER A 931 2.67 -15.32 -40.65
CA SER A 931 2.54 -14.44 -41.80
C SER A 931 2.62 -12.95 -41.47
N GLU A 932 2.40 -12.59 -40.20
CA GLU A 932 2.53 -11.22 -39.72
C GLU A 932 4.01 -10.80 -39.63
N VAL A 933 4.82 -11.67 -39.01
CA VAL A 933 6.25 -11.44 -38.73
C VAL A 933 7.13 -11.78 -39.94
N VAL A 934 6.78 -12.80 -40.73
CA VAL A 934 7.59 -13.23 -41.87
C VAL A 934 7.03 -12.71 -43.18
N LYS A 935 7.78 -11.80 -43.83
CA LYS A 935 7.45 -11.33 -45.18
C LYS A 935 8.03 -12.31 -46.19
N HIS A 936 7.18 -13.23 -46.69
CA HIS A 936 7.58 -14.30 -47.62
C HIS A 936 8.40 -13.76 -48.81
N GLY A 937 9.60 -14.30 -49.00
CA GLY A 937 10.52 -13.92 -50.07
C GLY A 937 11.28 -12.61 -49.83
N LYS A 938 11.15 -11.98 -48.66
CA LYS A 938 11.90 -10.78 -48.25
C LYS A 938 12.74 -10.99 -47.00
N THR A 939 12.10 -11.42 -45.91
CA THR A 939 12.78 -11.65 -44.62
C THR A 939 12.93 -13.13 -44.27
N GLY A 940 12.28 -13.98 -45.05
CA GLY A 940 12.21 -15.41 -44.82
C GLY A 940 11.16 -16.05 -45.72
N PHE A 941 10.86 -17.32 -45.46
CA PHE A 941 9.88 -18.09 -46.22
C PHE A 941 8.83 -18.71 -45.32
N LEU A 942 7.57 -18.47 -45.69
CA LEU A 942 6.41 -19.22 -45.21
C LEU A 942 6.23 -20.47 -46.08
N VAL A 943 6.14 -21.63 -45.45
CA VAL A 943 6.04 -22.94 -46.11
C VAL A 943 4.75 -23.64 -45.64
N PRO A 944 4.00 -24.34 -46.52
CA PRO A 944 2.84 -25.12 -46.10
C PRO A 944 3.17 -26.10 -44.96
N TYR A 945 2.21 -26.30 -44.05
CA TYR A 945 2.39 -27.25 -42.95
C TYR A 945 2.68 -28.67 -43.47
N ASP A 946 3.64 -29.35 -42.86
CA ASP A 946 4.18 -30.67 -43.25
C ASP A 946 4.87 -30.73 -44.63
N ASP A 947 5.16 -29.60 -45.30
CA ASP A 947 5.95 -29.57 -46.55
C ASP A 947 7.46 -29.47 -46.28
N TYR A 948 8.07 -30.60 -45.89
CA TYR A 948 9.50 -30.69 -45.61
C TYR A 948 10.39 -30.48 -46.86
N THR A 949 9.89 -30.85 -48.04
CA THR A 949 10.57 -30.58 -49.31
C THR A 949 10.68 -29.08 -49.54
N GLY A 950 9.59 -28.33 -49.35
CA GLY A 950 9.56 -26.88 -49.44
C GLY A 950 10.47 -26.19 -48.43
N VAL A 951 10.62 -26.73 -47.21
CA VAL A 951 11.59 -26.21 -46.22
C VAL A 951 13.03 -26.31 -46.75
N ILE A 952 13.42 -27.45 -47.31
CA ILE A 952 14.78 -27.64 -47.86
C ILE A 952 15.02 -26.71 -49.05
N ASP A 953 14.05 -26.63 -49.96
CA ASP A 953 14.17 -25.83 -51.18
C ASP A 953 14.25 -24.33 -50.87
N THR A 954 13.57 -23.86 -49.81
CA THR A 954 13.63 -22.47 -49.35
C THR A 954 14.89 -22.16 -48.55
N LEU A 955 15.40 -23.10 -47.74
CA LEU A 955 16.71 -22.96 -47.08
C LEU A 955 17.84 -22.73 -48.09
N GLY A 956 17.80 -23.39 -49.26
CA GLY A 956 18.76 -23.21 -50.35
C GLY A 956 18.67 -21.86 -51.09
N ARG A 957 17.72 -20.99 -50.73
CA ARG A 957 17.48 -19.68 -51.37
C ARG A 957 17.63 -18.50 -50.42
N LEU A 958 18.07 -18.73 -49.18
CA LEU A 958 18.13 -17.67 -48.16
C LEU A 958 19.16 -16.58 -48.48
N ASP A 959 20.19 -16.91 -49.25
CA ASP A 959 21.20 -15.98 -49.77
C ASP A 959 20.63 -14.95 -50.76
N THR A 960 19.42 -15.19 -51.28
CA THR A 960 18.73 -14.26 -52.20
C THR A 960 18.01 -13.11 -51.48
N LEU A 961 17.93 -13.15 -50.15
CA LEU A 961 17.20 -12.19 -49.33
C LEU A 961 18.07 -10.97 -48.96
N ASP A 962 17.46 -9.78 -48.91
CA ASP A 962 18.16 -8.56 -48.50
C ASP A 962 18.14 -8.40 -46.98
N VAL A 963 19.33 -8.28 -46.38
CA VAL A 963 19.51 -8.04 -44.95
C VAL A 963 18.85 -6.72 -44.49
N ASN A 964 18.70 -5.73 -45.39
CA ASN A 964 17.98 -4.49 -45.09
C ASN A 964 16.47 -4.72 -44.90
N ASP A 965 15.83 -5.60 -45.68
CA ASP A 965 14.41 -5.95 -45.48
C ASP A 965 14.20 -6.59 -44.09
N ILE A 966 15.16 -7.41 -43.63
CA ILE A 966 15.15 -8.00 -42.29
C ILE A 966 15.28 -6.93 -41.21
N LYS A 967 16.20 -5.97 -41.40
CA LYS A 967 16.39 -4.85 -40.47
C LYS A 967 15.15 -3.98 -40.36
N ASP A 968 14.55 -3.60 -41.48
CA ASP A 968 13.36 -2.76 -41.51
C ASP A 968 12.19 -3.46 -40.83
N THR A 969 11.99 -4.76 -41.12
CA THR A 969 10.96 -5.57 -40.45
C THR A 969 11.22 -5.70 -38.95
N PHE A 970 12.46 -5.89 -38.51
CA PHE A 970 12.81 -5.90 -37.08
C PHE A 970 12.41 -4.59 -36.39
N ASN A 971 12.68 -3.45 -37.01
CA ASN A 971 12.38 -2.14 -36.44
C ASN A 971 10.87 -1.91 -36.22
N GLU A 972 10.00 -2.50 -37.06
CA GLU A 972 8.54 -2.46 -36.88
C GLU A 972 8.08 -3.10 -35.55
N PHE A 973 8.85 -4.06 -35.03
CA PHE A 973 8.58 -4.77 -33.78
C PHE A 973 9.49 -4.32 -32.62
N SER A 974 10.22 -3.21 -32.80
CA SER A 974 11.04 -2.62 -31.74
C SER A 974 10.18 -2.19 -30.55
N ASN A 975 10.79 -2.16 -29.36
CA ASN A 975 10.11 -1.68 -28.15
C ASN A 975 9.53 -0.27 -28.31
N GLU A 976 10.27 0.64 -28.97
CA GLU A 976 9.81 2.01 -29.22
C GLU A 976 8.54 2.04 -30.08
N THR A 977 8.49 1.25 -31.15
CA THR A 977 7.31 1.19 -32.03
C THR A 977 6.12 0.50 -31.36
N VAL A 978 6.36 -0.64 -30.72
CA VAL A 978 5.29 -1.45 -30.10
C VAL A 978 4.75 -0.78 -28.86
N PHE A 979 5.61 -0.36 -27.92
CA PHE A 979 5.15 0.31 -26.71
C PHE A 979 4.69 1.75 -26.97
N GLY A 980 5.08 2.39 -28.07
CA GLY A 980 4.43 3.62 -28.53
C GLY A 980 2.93 3.44 -28.82
N LYS A 981 2.51 2.28 -29.34
CA LYS A 981 1.08 1.94 -29.49
C LYS A 981 0.41 1.70 -28.13
N TRP A 982 1.12 1.12 -27.17
CA TRP A 982 0.63 0.99 -25.79
C TRP A 982 0.44 2.35 -25.11
N ASP A 983 1.38 3.28 -25.31
CA ASP A 983 1.29 4.65 -24.78
C ASP A 983 0.04 5.38 -25.31
N GLN A 984 -0.27 5.21 -26.60
CA GLN A 984 -1.52 5.70 -27.19
C GLN A 984 -2.74 5.06 -26.54
N LEU A 985 -2.75 3.73 -26.38
CA LEU A 985 -3.85 3.01 -25.76
C LEU A 985 -4.09 3.45 -24.31
N PHE A 986 -3.03 3.61 -23.51
CA PHE A 986 -3.16 4.09 -22.12
C PHE A 986 -3.79 5.48 -22.08
N SER A 987 -3.40 6.37 -23.01
CA SER A 987 -3.99 7.70 -23.13
C SER A 987 -5.47 7.64 -23.56
N GLU A 988 -5.84 6.71 -24.44
CA GLU A 988 -7.24 6.49 -24.83
C GLU A 988 -8.10 6.01 -23.66
N LEU A 989 -7.61 5.05 -22.87
CA LEU A 989 -8.31 4.51 -21.71
C LEU A 989 -8.56 5.57 -20.63
N ASP A 990 -7.64 6.50 -20.44
CA ASP A 990 -7.81 7.60 -19.49
C ASP A 990 -8.82 8.66 -19.97
N ASN A 991 -8.95 8.88 -21.29
CA ASN A 991 -9.87 9.88 -21.84
C ASN A 991 -11.34 9.41 -21.92
N LEU A 992 -11.61 8.11 -21.76
CA LEU A 992 -12.98 7.57 -21.77
C LEU A 992 -13.84 8.09 -20.60
N GLU A 993 -13.24 8.58 -19.51
CA GLU A 993 -13.96 9.19 -18.37
C GLU A 993 -14.44 10.64 -18.64
N ASN A 994 -13.92 11.30 -19.69
CA ASN A 994 -14.31 12.67 -20.06
C ASN A 994 -15.46 12.72 -21.10
N ARG A 995 -16.18 11.62 -21.35
CA ARG A 995 -17.28 11.53 -22.33
C ARG A 995 -18.60 11.10 -21.74
#